data_AF-A0A0C3U3X7-F1
#
_entry.id   AF-A0A0C3U3X7-F1
#
_cell.length_a   1.000
_cell.length_b   1.000
_cell.length_c   1.000
_cell.angle_alpha   90.00
_cell.angle_beta   90.00
_cell.angle_gamma   90.00
#
_symmetry.space_group_name_H-M   'P 1'
#
loop_
_entity.id
_entity.type
_entity.pdbx_description
1 polymer ?
#
loop_
_entity_poly.entity_id
_entity_poly.type
_entity_poly.pdbx_seq_one_letter_code
_entity_poly.pdbx_strand_id
1 'polypeptide(L)'
;MRDTDPDILVGFEVQHASCGYLLERSAAIGFPLDRCLSRCPFHRSTLESRPDTYGQQQQSGIHVCGREILNVWRLCRQEIKLGLYNYTNVCAKVLNKRVPSFPPQLLHSWFQHLASPHSLKRQVLLYLLEKASNTLLILEAMELVGRTCELARVFGIDFFSVLSRGSQYRVESMLYRLARTQNFLLLSPSVQQRQSQPATECIPLVMEPQSAFYSSPVCVLDFRSLYPSVVIAYNMCYSTCLGKLVEPDSDGNVKLGVSSLRRAPGLLASVREEAIITPNGMAFLPPDKREGVLPRLLREILQARVAVKKLMKQVGGDVKLYRTLNSRQFGLKLIANVTYGYTSAGFSGRMPCADLADAIVQTGRETLERAIRTVEEGRQWGARVIYGDTDSLFVEIPGRSREEAFRIGREIAAAVTAENPAPMELELEKVYQPSMMVAKKRYVGYSYDSPSSKPVLDAKGIEMVRRDSCPLVMRVQEKALKVLFETKNISKLKSYMEGVFMDIIASNLNINEYVFAKEVRQGTYASSTLPPAATVNATKVLRDPRAGALHAERIPYVVVCGQPGARLVDLVLDPRELLASSGMLRINAQYYITKALIPCLERLLSLFGVDIRRWYLELPRYSRASSRDHASHEGSIRSHFQSMHCILCDQLSRTAVCAECTSLPQVALCTMQNRRGRVERDLARLCRICVSCVGSMRLVTGCDAVDCPVLYDRVKAQQLWEASSRIDWGVNFLEW
;
A
#
# COMPACT_ATOMS: atom_id res chain seq x y z
N MET A 1 2.52 -18.72 -31.76
CA MET A 1 3.26 -19.15 -30.54
C MET A 1 4.57 -19.84 -30.90
N ARG A 2 4.55 -20.97 -31.63
CA ARG A 2 5.80 -21.60 -32.10
C ARG A 2 6.55 -20.71 -33.10
N ASP A 3 5.84 -20.17 -34.09
CA ASP A 3 6.45 -19.33 -35.13
C ASP A 3 7.06 -18.03 -34.59
N THR A 4 6.42 -17.44 -33.58
CA THR A 4 6.84 -16.19 -32.94
C THR A 4 7.84 -16.39 -31.80
N ASP A 5 8.02 -17.63 -31.35
CA ASP A 5 8.82 -18.09 -30.20
C ASP A 5 9.06 -17.07 -29.05
N PRO A 6 8.02 -16.57 -28.36
CA PRO A 6 8.20 -15.53 -27.34
C PRO A 6 8.85 -16.07 -26.06
N ASP A 7 9.82 -15.34 -25.52
CA ASP A 7 10.45 -15.67 -24.23
C ASP A 7 9.51 -15.46 -23.03
N ILE A 8 8.64 -14.45 -23.11
CA ILE A 8 7.78 -14.02 -22.02
C ILE A 8 6.33 -13.98 -22.48
N LEU A 9 5.46 -14.67 -21.75
CA LEU A 9 4.00 -14.58 -21.86
C LEU A 9 3.47 -13.66 -20.77
N VAL A 10 2.59 -12.75 -21.14
CA VAL A 10 2.07 -11.72 -20.25
C VAL A 10 0.55 -11.74 -20.26
N GLY A 11 -0.06 -11.59 -19.08
CA GLY A 11 -1.48 -11.26 -18.97
C GLY A 11 -1.76 -10.47 -17.70
N PHE A 12 -2.86 -9.71 -17.71
CA PHE A 12 -3.21 -8.90 -16.54
C PHE A 12 -3.51 -9.79 -15.34
N GLU A 13 -4.37 -10.79 -15.54
CA GLU A 13 -4.69 -11.92 -14.64
C GLU A 13 -4.57 -13.17 -15.51
N VAL A 14 -3.70 -14.11 -15.09
CA VAL A 14 -3.36 -15.31 -15.88
C VAL A 14 -3.86 -16.61 -15.26
N GLN A 15 -4.30 -16.61 -14.00
CA GLN A 15 -4.64 -17.83 -13.27
C GLN A 15 -6.05 -18.32 -13.59
N HIS A 16 -7.05 -17.45 -13.47
CA HIS A 16 -8.46 -17.78 -13.72
C HIS A 16 -8.95 -17.29 -15.09
N ALA A 17 -8.26 -16.33 -15.69
CA ALA A 17 -8.51 -15.86 -17.06
C ALA A 17 -7.45 -16.42 -18.02
N SER A 18 -7.12 -15.69 -19.09
CA SER A 18 -5.99 -15.88 -20.02
C SER A 18 -5.41 -17.31 -20.11
N CYS A 19 -4.15 -17.53 -19.70
CA CYS A 19 -3.43 -18.79 -19.89
C CYS A 19 -3.99 -19.93 -19.03
N GLY A 20 -4.29 -19.67 -17.75
CA GLY A 20 -4.79 -20.67 -16.82
C GLY A 20 -6.14 -21.24 -17.27
N TYR A 21 -7.06 -20.38 -17.72
CA TYR A 21 -8.33 -20.82 -18.29
C TYR A 21 -8.15 -21.69 -19.54
N LEU A 22 -7.24 -21.31 -20.44
CA LEU A 22 -6.95 -22.11 -21.64
C LEU A 22 -6.36 -23.48 -21.28
N LEU A 23 -5.47 -23.54 -20.29
CA LEU A 23 -4.90 -24.78 -19.78
C LEU A 23 -5.98 -25.67 -19.15
N GLU A 24 -6.81 -25.13 -18.25
CA GLU A 24 -7.96 -25.85 -17.66
C GLU A 24 -8.90 -26.39 -18.74
N ARG A 25 -9.24 -25.55 -19.73
CA ARG A 25 -10.16 -25.94 -20.81
C ARG A 25 -9.55 -26.99 -21.72
N SER A 26 -8.25 -26.89 -22.02
CA SER A 26 -7.55 -27.88 -22.82
C SER A 26 -7.48 -29.23 -22.13
N ALA A 27 -7.23 -29.25 -20.81
CA ALA A 27 -7.24 -30.45 -20.00
C ALA A 27 -8.63 -31.11 -19.98
N ALA A 28 -9.70 -30.32 -19.86
CA ALA A 28 -11.08 -30.81 -19.91
C ALA A 28 -11.46 -31.44 -21.27
N ILE A 29 -10.83 -31.01 -22.37
CA ILE A 29 -11.05 -31.55 -23.73
C ILE A 29 -10.04 -32.67 -24.05
N GLY A 30 -9.03 -32.91 -23.21
CA GLY A 30 -7.97 -33.89 -23.44
C GLY A 30 -6.86 -33.43 -24.40
N PHE A 31 -6.74 -32.13 -24.65
CA PHE A 31 -5.67 -31.55 -25.48
C PHE A 31 -4.48 -31.09 -24.60
N PRO A 32 -3.26 -31.60 -24.79
CA PRO A 32 -2.09 -31.27 -23.96
C PRO A 32 -1.46 -29.93 -24.35
N LEU A 33 -2.17 -28.82 -24.09
CA LEU A 33 -1.73 -27.47 -24.46
C LEU A 33 -0.43 -27.06 -23.74
N ASP A 34 -0.25 -27.48 -22.49
CA ASP A 34 0.95 -27.28 -21.68
C ASP A 34 2.22 -27.72 -22.42
N ARG A 35 2.20 -28.93 -22.99
CA ARG A 35 3.32 -29.48 -23.77
C ARG A 35 3.49 -28.77 -25.11
N CYS A 36 2.40 -28.38 -25.74
CA CYS A 36 2.42 -27.70 -27.04
C CYS A 36 3.01 -26.28 -26.93
N LEU A 37 2.81 -25.61 -25.80
CA LEU A 37 3.36 -24.28 -25.52
C LEU A 37 4.83 -24.33 -25.11
N SER A 38 5.28 -25.42 -24.50
CA SER A 38 6.67 -25.62 -24.06
C SER A 38 7.66 -25.61 -25.22
N ARG A 39 8.89 -25.12 -24.95
CA ARG A 39 10.04 -25.29 -25.86
C ARG A 39 10.62 -26.70 -25.80
N CYS A 40 10.26 -27.49 -24.78
CA CYS A 40 10.72 -28.86 -24.56
C CYS A 40 9.52 -29.83 -24.46
N PRO A 41 8.80 -30.10 -25.57
CA PRO A 41 7.53 -30.83 -25.53
C PRO A 41 7.63 -32.28 -25.03
N PHE A 42 8.82 -32.87 -25.09
CA PHE A 42 9.09 -34.25 -24.68
C PHE A 42 9.61 -34.38 -23.24
N HIS A 43 9.95 -33.26 -22.59
CA HIS A 43 10.52 -33.28 -21.25
C HIS A 43 9.49 -32.76 -20.24
N ARG A 44 9.00 -33.64 -19.37
CA ARG A 44 8.23 -33.22 -18.20
C ARG A 44 9.21 -32.73 -17.14
N SER A 45 9.15 -31.44 -16.81
CA SER A 45 9.86 -30.96 -15.63
C SER A 45 9.16 -31.49 -14.36
N THR A 46 9.93 -31.83 -13.33
CA THR A 46 9.38 -32.18 -12.00
C THR A 46 8.58 -31.02 -11.38
N LEU A 47 8.88 -29.78 -11.79
CA LEU A 47 8.16 -28.56 -11.39
C LEU A 47 6.74 -28.47 -11.96
N GLU A 48 6.50 -28.95 -13.19
CA GLU A 48 5.16 -29.00 -13.80
C GLU A 48 4.25 -30.07 -13.16
N SER A 49 4.83 -31.06 -12.46
CA SER A 49 4.10 -32.18 -11.85
C SER A 49 3.62 -31.94 -10.42
N ARG A 50 4.16 -30.92 -9.72
CA ARG A 50 3.81 -30.62 -8.33
C ARG A 50 2.99 -29.33 -8.26
N PRO A 51 1.92 -29.27 -7.44
CA PRO A 51 1.21 -28.03 -7.22
C PRO A 51 2.13 -27.01 -6.54
N ASP A 52 2.48 -25.94 -7.25
CA ASP A 52 3.27 -24.82 -6.74
C ASP A 52 2.37 -23.84 -5.97
N THR A 53 1.98 -24.22 -4.75
CA THR A 53 1.11 -23.40 -3.90
C THR A 53 1.70 -22.02 -3.64
N TYR A 54 3.03 -21.92 -3.49
CA TYR A 54 3.70 -20.63 -3.27
C TYR A 54 3.63 -19.74 -4.52
N GLY A 55 3.94 -20.29 -5.68
CA GLY A 55 3.82 -19.59 -6.97
C GLY A 55 2.39 -19.14 -7.26
N GLN A 56 1.38 -19.96 -6.95
CA GLN A 56 -0.02 -19.57 -7.09
C GLN A 56 -0.42 -18.40 -6.17
N GLN A 57 0.10 -18.39 -4.94
CA GLN A 57 -0.22 -17.36 -3.95
C GLN A 57 0.49 -16.03 -4.18
N GLN A 58 1.73 -16.06 -4.71
CA GLN A 58 2.60 -14.88 -4.81
C GLN A 58 2.86 -14.43 -6.25
N GLN A 59 2.72 -15.31 -7.24
CA GLN A 59 3.05 -15.09 -8.66
C GLN A 59 1.95 -15.68 -9.59
N SER A 60 2.32 -16.27 -10.73
CA SER A 60 1.40 -16.98 -11.64
C SER A 60 1.10 -18.40 -11.15
N GLY A 61 2.12 -19.15 -10.72
CA GLY A 61 2.02 -20.58 -10.41
C GLY A 61 1.80 -21.47 -11.66
N ILE A 62 1.91 -20.88 -12.86
CA ILE A 62 1.83 -21.59 -14.14
C ILE A 62 3.24 -21.63 -14.72
N HIS A 63 3.70 -22.83 -15.04
CA HIS A 63 5.05 -23.08 -15.54
C HIS A 63 4.96 -23.65 -16.97
N VAL A 64 5.71 -23.06 -17.89
CA VAL A 64 5.86 -23.56 -19.27
C VAL A 64 7.35 -23.63 -19.56
N CYS A 65 7.90 -24.84 -19.67
CA CYS A 65 9.36 -24.98 -19.85
C CYS A 65 9.88 -24.16 -21.05
N GLY A 66 10.90 -23.33 -20.77
CA GLY A 66 11.53 -22.43 -21.73
C GLY A 66 10.84 -21.07 -21.91
N ARG A 67 9.72 -20.79 -21.24
CA ARG A 67 9.00 -19.50 -21.32
C ARG A 67 8.58 -19.00 -19.95
N GLU A 68 8.72 -17.69 -19.73
CA GLU A 68 8.30 -17.06 -18.48
C GLU A 68 6.85 -16.57 -18.55
N ILE A 69 6.06 -16.78 -17.50
CA ILE A 69 4.68 -16.29 -17.43
C ILE A 69 4.54 -15.22 -16.36
N LEU A 70 4.28 -13.99 -16.80
CA LEU A 70 4.13 -12.82 -15.94
C LEU A 70 2.66 -12.50 -15.67
N ASN A 71 2.29 -12.55 -14.39
CA ASN A 71 0.98 -12.13 -13.89
C ASN A 71 1.02 -10.64 -13.50
N VAL A 72 0.58 -9.75 -14.38
CA VAL A 72 0.84 -8.30 -14.23
C VAL A 72 0.20 -7.72 -12.99
N TRP A 73 -1.02 -8.12 -12.60
CA TRP A 73 -1.64 -7.56 -11.39
C TRP A 73 -0.86 -7.91 -10.11
N ARG A 74 -0.24 -9.10 -10.05
CA ARG A 74 0.64 -9.53 -8.94
C ARG A 74 1.90 -8.67 -8.90
N LEU A 75 2.50 -8.43 -10.06
CA LEU A 75 3.68 -7.60 -10.20
C LEU A 75 3.37 -6.14 -9.81
N CYS A 76 2.25 -5.59 -10.25
CA CYS A 76 1.75 -4.29 -9.79
C CYS A 76 1.56 -4.27 -8.27
N ARG A 77 1.00 -5.33 -7.67
CA ARG A 77 0.82 -5.41 -6.21
C ARG A 77 2.15 -5.35 -5.44
N GLN A 78 3.21 -5.94 -5.97
CA GLN A 78 4.54 -5.92 -5.35
C GLN A 78 5.22 -4.55 -5.49
N GLU A 79 5.00 -3.88 -6.62
CA GLU A 79 5.74 -2.66 -6.99
C GLU A 79 5.05 -1.35 -6.58
N ILE A 80 3.72 -1.26 -6.69
CA ILE A 80 2.95 -0.03 -6.44
C ILE A 80 1.93 -0.23 -5.33
N LYS A 81 1.77 0.78 -4.46
CA LYS A 81 0.81 0.75 -3.34
C LYS A 81 -0.52 1.36 -3.76
N LEU A 82 -1.49 0.53 -4.17
CA LEU A 82 -2.84 0.94 -4.54
C LEU A 82 -3.89 0.44 -3.54
N GLY A 83 -5.04 1.11 -3.50
CA GLY A 83 -6.23 0.66 -2.75
C GLY A 83 -6.88 -0.57 -3.39
N LEU A 84 -6.96 -0.62 -4.72
CA LEU A 84 -7.47 -1.74 -5.52
C LEU A 84 -6.50 -2.03 -6.66
N TYR A 85 -6.34 -3.31 -7.02
CA TYR A 85 -5.46 -3.78 -8.09
C TYR A 85 -6.23 -4.34 -9.29
N ASN A 86 -7.45 -3.85 -9.53
CA ASN A 86 -8.19 -4.19 -10.74
C ASN A 86 -7.56 -3.50 -11.97
N TYR A 87 -7.87 -4.03 -13.16
CA TYR A 87 -7.31 -3.55 -14.42
C TYR A 87 -7.55 -2.06 -14.67
N THR A 88 -8.76 -1.58 -14.38
CA THR A 88 -9.18 -0.18 -14.54
C THR A 88 -8.39 0.78 -13.66
N ASN A 89 -8.20 0.47 -12.38
CA ASN A 89 -7.46 1.33 -11.46
C ASN A 89 -5.96 1.31 -11.74
N VAL A 90 -5.40 0.16 -12.13
CA VAL A 90 -3.98 0.07 -12.54
C VAL A 90 -3.74 0.90 -13.81
N CYS A 91 -4.60 0.81 -14.83
CA CYS A 91 -4.51 1.66 -16.02
C CYS A 91 -4.60 3.15 -15.65
N ALA A 92 -5.54 3.51 -14.79
CA ALA A 92 -5.73 4.89 -14.35
C ALA A 92 -4.49 5.45 -13.64
N LYS A 93 -3.79 4.64 -12.85
CA LYS A 93 -2.65 5.10 -12.06
C LYS A 93 -1.31 5.00 -12.78
N VAL A 94 -1.10 3.96 -13.58
CA VAL A 94 0.17 3.72 -14.28
C VAL A 94 0.20 4.42 -15.63
N LEU A 95 -0.88 4.33 -16.41
CA LEU A 95 -0.96 4.90 -17.75
C LEU A 95 -1.60 6.29 -17.78
N ASN A 96 -2.09 6.78 -16.64
CA ASN A 96 -2.93 8.00 -16.56
C ASN A 96 -4.15 7.95 -17.51
N LYS A 97 -4.65 6.75 -17.80
CA LYS A 97 -5.74 6.50 -18.75
C LYS A 97 -6.90 5.80 -18.06
N ARG A 98 -8.09 6.39 -18.10
CA ARG A 98 -9.33 5.73 -17.69
C ARG A 98 -9.80 4.80 -18.80
N VAL A 99 -10.18 3.59 -18.41
CA VAL A 99 -10.66 2.55 -19.31
C VAL A 99 -11.98 1.98 -18.76
N PRO A 100 -12.92 1.59 -19.63
CA PRO A 100 -14.19 1.03 -19.19
C PRO A 100 -14.02 -0.41 -18.66
N SER A 101 -14.98 -0.84 -17.85
CA SER A 101 -15.15 -2.22 -17.41
C SER A 101 -16.53 -2.68 -17.82
N PHE A 102 -16.64 -3.86 -18.43
CA PHE A 102 -17.91 -4.47 -18.81
C PHE A 102 -18.02 -5.87 -18.19
N PRO A 103 -19.18 -6.23 -17.62
CA PRO A 103 -19.37 -7.55 -17.06
C PRO A 103 -19.34 -8.64 -18.14
N PRO A 104 -18.80 -9.84 -17.86
CA PRO A 104 -18.67 -10.91 -18.85
C PRO A 104 -19.99 -11.31 -19.54
N GLN A 105 -21.11 -11.28 -18.82
CA GLN A 105 -22.45 -11.59 -19.33
C GLN A 105 -22.87 -10.63 -20.45
N LEU A 106 -22.51 -9.35 -20.32
CA LEU A 106 -22.81 -8.32 -21.33
C LEU A 106 -21.91 -8.47 -22.57
N LEU A 107 -20.62 -8.78 -22.38
CA LEU A 107 -19.71 -9.05 -23.49
C LEU A 107 -20.17 -10.29 -24.28
N HIS A 108 -20.65 -11.32 -23.59
CA HIS A 108 -21.21 -12.52 -24.20
C HIS A 108 -22.45 -12.21 -25.04
N SER A 109 -23.40 -11.42 -24.51
CA SER A 109 -24.61 -11.06 -25.25
C SER A 109 -24.29 -10.25 -26.52
N TRP A 110 -23.37 -9.28 -26.42
CA TRP A 110 -22.91 -8.50 -27.58
C TRP A 110 -22.23 -9.35 -28.66
N PHE A 111 -21.55 -10.44 -28.28
CA PHE A 111 -20.82 -11.29 -29.21
C PHE A 111 -21.71 -12.37 -29.85
N GLN A 112 -22.55 -13.06 -29.07
CA GLN A 112 -23.27 -14.25 -29.52
C GLN A 112 -24.63 -13.99 -30.15
N HIS A 113 -25.38 -12.95 -29.76
CA HIS A 113 -26.73 -12.77 -30.30
C HIS A 113 -26.68 -12.52 -31.81
N LEU A 114 -27.38 -13.36 -32.59
CA LEU A 114 -27.50 -13.24 -34.05
C LEU A 114 -28.06 -11.87 -34.49
N ALA A 115 -28.97 -11.31 -33.68
CA ALA A 115 -29.54 -9.97 -33.89
C ALA A 115 -28.61 -8.81 -33.47
N SER A 116 -27.44 -9.09 -32.86
CA SER A 116 -26.53 -8.01 -32.44
C SER A 116 -25.86 -7.39 -33.66
N PRO A 117 -25.89 -6.05 -33.79
CA PRO A 117 -25.20 -5.36 -34.88
C PRO A 117 -23.72 -5.76 -34.96
N HIS A 118 -23.18 -5.90 -36.17
CA HIS A 118 -21.75 -6.18 -36.39
C HIS A 118 -20.83 -5.19 -35.65
N SER A 119 -21.30 -3.96 -35.40
CA SER A 119 -20.59 -2.95 -34.61
C SER A 119 -20.38 -3.36 -33.15
N LEU A 120 -21.31 -4.07 -32.50
CA LEU A 120 -21.14 -4.55 -31.12
C LEU A 120 -20.12 -5.68 -31.04
N LYS A 121 -20.13 -6.62 -32.00
CA LYS A 121 -19.12 -7.68 -32.09
C LYS A 121 -17.72 -7.10 -32.28
N ARG A 122 -17.58 -6.12 -33.18
CA ARG A 122 -16.34 -5.36 -33.38
C ARG A 122 -15.90 -4.67 -32.08
N GLN A 123 -16.83 -4.08 -31.33
CA GLN A 123 -16.52 -3.42 -30.07
C GLN A 123 -15.96 -4.39 -29.02
N VAL A 124 -16.51 -5.61 -28.92
CA VAL A 124 -15.98 -6.64 -28.01
C VAL A 124 -14.54 -6.98 -28.37
N LEU A 125 -14.23 -7.16 -29.66
CA LEU A 125 -12.87 -7.44 -30.12
C LEU A 125 -11.92 -6.28 -29.84
N LEU A 126 -12.34 -5.04 -30.10
CA LEU A 126 -11.54 -3.85 -29.81
C LEU A 126 -11.29 -3.70 -28.30
N TYR A 127 -12.28 -3.98 -27.46
CA TYR A 127 -12.14 -3.97 -26.00
C TYR A 127 -11.09 -4.98 -25.51
N LEU A 128 -11.12 -6.21 -26.04
CA LEU A 128 -10.14 -7.24 -25.69
C LEU A 128 -8.73 -6.91 -26.22
N LEU A 129 -8.63 -6.39 -27.44
CA LEU A 129 -7.35 -5.95 -28.02
C LEU A 129 -6.75 -4.80 -27.20
N GLU A 130 -7.56 -3.80 -26.85
CA GLU A 130 -7.13 -2.70 -26.00
C GLU A 130 -6.67 -3.18 -24.62
N LYS A 131 -7.36 -4.17 -24.03
CA LYS A 131 -6.96 -4.79 -22.77
C LYS A 131 -5.59 -5.48 -22.86
N ALA A 132 -5.34 -6.20 -23.94
CA ALA A 132 -4.04 -6.83 -24.20
C ALA A 132 -2.94 -5.78 -24.39
N SER A 133 -3.18 -4.77 -25.24
CA SER A 133 -2.22 -3.69 -25.50
C SER A 133 -1.90 -2.88 -24.24
N ASN A 134 -2.91 -2.48 -23.46
CA ASN A 134 -2.69 -1.72 -22.22
C ASN A 134 -1.93 -2.55 -21.18
N THR A 135 -2.08 -3.88 -21.16
CA THR A 135 -1.31 -4.75 -20.26
C THR A 135 0.19 -4.70 -20.58
N LEU A 136 0.56 -4.66 -21.86
CA LEU A 136 1.95 -4.46 -22.30
C LEU A 136 2.44 -3.06 -21.95
N LEU A 137 1.63 -2.03 -22.20
CA LEU A 137 1.97 -0.64 -21.85
C LEU A 137 2.18 -0.46 -20.34
N ILE A 138 1.41 -1.17 -19.50
CA ILE A 138 1.62 -1.14 -18.04
C ILE A 138 3.02 -1.66 -17.68
N LEU A 139 3.43 -2.79 -18.27
CA LEU A 139 4.77 -3.36 -18.02
C LEU A 139 5.89 -2.43 -18.49
N GLU A 140 5.71 -1.80 -19.64
CA GLU A 140 6.66 -0.85 -20.20
C GLU A 140 6.77 0.42 -19.34
N ALA A 141 5.62 0.99 -18.94
CA ALA A 141 5.57 2.18 -18.08
C ALA A 141 6.16 1.92 -16.69
N MET A 142 6.07 0.69 -16.18
CA MET A 142 6.71 0.28 -14.93
C MET A 142 8.19 -0.12 -15.10
N GLU A 143 8.70 -0.16 -16.35
CA GLU A 143 10.06 -0.55 -16.70
C GLU A 143 10.48 -1.91 -16.10
N LEU A 144 9.51 -2.80 -15.92
CA LEU A 144 9.68 -3.97 -15.05
C LEU A 144 10.68 -4.97 -15.62
N VAL A 145 10.61 -5.24 -16.93
CA VAL A 145 11.51 -6.20 -17.58
C VAL A 145 12.95 -5.69 -17.56
N GLY A 146 13.18 -4.44 -17.99
CA GLY A 146 14.52 -3.85 -18.03
C GLY A 146 15.17 -3.79 -16.65
N ARG A 147 14.42 -3.35 -15.63
CA ARG A 147 14.89 -3.34 -14.24
C ARG A 147 15.19 -4.75 -13.73
N THR A 148 14.31 -5.72 -13.98
CA THR A 148 14.51 -7.12 -13.55
C THR A 148 15.78 -7.71 -14.17
N CYS A 149 16.05 -7.43 -15.45
CA CYS A 149 17.30 -7.84 -16.11
C CYS A 149 18.54 -7.24 -15.43
N GLU A 150 18.53 -5.95 -15.09
CA GLU A 150 19.64 -5.32 -14.37
C GLU A 150 19.82 -5.88 -12.96
N LEU A 151 18.73 -6.12 -12.25
CA LEU A 151 18.78 -6.76 -10.94
C LEU A 151 19.32 -8.19 -11.01
N ALA A 152 18.94 -8.96 -12.03
CA ALA A 152 19.46 -10.31 -12.27
C ALA A 152 20.99 -10.29 -12.48
N ARG A 153 21.49 -9.32 -13.26
CA ARG A 153 22.93 -9.10 -13.48
C ARG A 153 23.67 -8.73 -12.19
N VAL A 154 23.13 -7.80 -11.41
CA VAL A 154 23.73 -7.37 -10.13
C VAL A 154 23.74 -8.51 -9.11
N PHE A 155 22.63 -9.25 -9.00
CA PHE A 155 22.49 -10.34 -8.03
C PHE A 155 23.09 -11.66 -8.51
N GLY A 156 23.47 -11.79 -9.78
CA GLY A 156 23.96 -13.04 -10.37
C GLY A 156 22.99 -14.21 -10.20
N ILE A 157 21.72 -13.99 -10.55
CA ILE A 157 20.65 -15.02 -10.54
C ILE A 157 19.83 -14.94 -11.84
N ASP A 158 19.00 -15.95 -12.11
CA ASP A 158 18.12 -15.95 -13.27
C ASP A 158 17.02 -14.88 -13.19
N PHE A 159 16.47 -14.49 -14.35
CA PHE A 159 15.48 -13.42 -14.48
C PHE A 159 14.25 -13.66 -13.61
N PHE A 160 13.65 -14.86 -13.67
CA PHE A 160 12.42 -15.14 -12.95
C PHE A 160 12.63 -15.25 -11.44
N SER A 161 13.79 -15.71 -10.98
CA SER A 161 14.17 -15.72 -9.57
C SER A 161 14.23 -14.33 -8.95
N VAL A 162 14.51 -13.28 -9.73
CA VAL A 162 14.40 -11.90 -9.22
C VAL A 162 12.97 -11.59 -8.80
N LEU A 163 11.97 -12.04 -9.55
CA LEU A 163 10.55 -11.79 -9.29
C LEU A 163 9.98 -12.79 -8.26
N SER A 164 10.31 -14.07 -8.40
CA SER A 164 9.68 -15.16 -7.64
C SER A 164 10.36 -15.46 -6.30
N ARG A 165 11.67 -15.23 -6.16
CA ARG A 165 12.44 -15.61 -4.97
C ARG A 165 12.65 -14.43 -4.03
N GLY A 166 12.63 -14.75 -2.74
CA GLY A 166 12.83 -13.78 -1.65
C GLY A 166 14.27 -13.25 -1.55
N SER A 167 14.44 -12.28 -0.65
CA SER A 167 15.70 -11.56 -0.41
C SER A 167 16.88 -12.48 -0.05
N GLN A 168 16.64 -13.56 0.70
CA GLN A 168 17.68 -14.48 1.14
C GLN A 168 18.47 -15.09 -0.02
N TYR A 169 17.79 -15.47 -1.11
CA TYR A 169 18.44 -16.08 -2.27
C TYR A 169 19.38 -15.09 -2.98
N ARG A 170 19.02 -13.80 -2.97
CA ARG A 170 19.82 -12.73 -3.58
C ARG A 170 21.11 -12.49 -2.79
N VAL A 171 21.02 -12.45 -1.45
CA VAL A 171 22.19 -12.32 -0.56
C VAL A 171 23.09 -13.54 -0.70
N GLU A 172 22.52 -14.74 -0.66
CA GLU A 172 23.27 -15.99 -0.76
C GLU A 172 24.04 -16.12 -2.07
N SER A 173 23.46 -15.74 -3.22
CA SER A 173 24.17 -15.77 -4.50
C SER A 173 25.43 -14.91 -4.47
N MET A 174 25.36 -13.71 -3.90
CA MET A 174 26.52 -12.81 -3.80
C MET A 174 27.53 -13.29 -2.74
N LEU A 175 27.04 -13.69 -1.57
CA LEU A 175 27.86 -14.20 -0.48
C LEU A 175 28.64 -15.46 -0.90
N TYR A 176 27.99 -16.40 -1.59
CA TYR A 176 28.61 -17.63 -2.07
C TYR A 176 29.74 -17.36 -3.06
N ARG A 177 29.50 -16.47 -4.03
CA ARG A 177 30.53 -16.08 -5.01
C ARG A 177 31.74 -15.44 -4.33
N LEU A 178 31.52 -14.56 -3.36
CA LEU A 178 32.62 -13.92 -2.63
C LEU A 178 33.37 -14.93 -1.74
N ALA A 179 32.65 -15.73 -0.95
CA ALA A 179 33.21 -16.75 -0.08
C ALA A 179 34.09 -17.75 -0.84
N ARG A 180 33.66 -18.15 -2.05
CA ARG A 180 34.43 -19.03 -2.94
C ARG A 180 35.79 -18.44 -3.33
N THR A 181 35.89 -17.12 -3.54
CA THR A 181 37.18 -16.48 -3.87
C THR A 181 38.20 -16.55 -2.73
N GLN A 182 37.73 -16.75 -1.50
CA GLN A 182 38.53 -16.84 -0.28
C GLN A 182 38.62 -18.27 0.27
N ASN A 183 38.23 -19.28 -0.52
CA ASN A 183 38.23 -20.70 -0.13
C ASN A 183 37.41 -21.02 1.14
N PHE A 184 36.33 -20.28 1.38
CA PHE A 184 35.39 -20.59 2.46
C PHE A 184 34.35 -21.64 2.03
N LEU A 185 33.95 -22.48 2.99
CA LEU A 185 32.80 -23.37 2.90
C LEU A 185 31.66 -22.78 3.72
N LEU A 186 30.48 -22.68 3.11
CA LEU A 186 29.27 -22.17 3.77
C LEU A 186 28.55 -23.29 4.51
N LEU A 187 28.02 -22.95 5.69
CA LEU A 187 27.24 -23.89 6.49
C LEU A 187 25.82 -24.01 5.93
N SER A 188 25.34 -25.26 5.80
CA SER A 188 23.96 -25.59 5.42
C SER A 188 23.24 -26.28 6.59
N PRO A 189 22.69 -25.52 7.55
CA PRO A 189 22.04 -26.08 8.73
C PRO A 189 20.74 -26.81 8.40
N SER A 190 20.45 -27.86 9.15
CA SER A 190 19.18 -28.57 9.12
C SER A 190 18.05 -27.76 9.77
N VAL A 191 16.79 -28.17 9.53
CA VAL A 191 15.62 -27.54 10.18
C VAL A 191 15.72 -27.63 11.70
N GLN A 192 16.16 -28.78 12.23
CA GLN A 192 16.35 -29.01 13.66
C GLN A 192 17.44 -28.10 14.23
N GLN A 193 18.57 -27.95 13.54
CA GLN A 193 19.66 -27.06 13.97
C GLN A 193 19.18 -25.60 14.05
N ARG A 194 18.37 -25.15 13.09
CA ARG A 194 17.77 -23.80 13.11
C ARG A 194 16.81 -23.61 14.29
N GLN A 195 15.98 -24.60 14.59
CA GLN A 195 15.07 -24.55 15.73
C GLN A 195 15.80 -24.59 17.08
N SER A 196 16.98 -25.25 17.13
CA SER A 196 17.83 -25.32 18.32
C SER A 196 18.73 -24.10 18.53
N GLN A 197 18.72 -23.12 17.61
CA GLN A 197 19.48 -21.89 17.76
C GLN A 197 18.95 -21.09 18.96
N PRO A 198 19.82 -20.37 19.71
CA PRO A 198 19.34 -19.38 20.68
C PRO A 198 18.37 -18.39 20.03
N ALA A 199 17.38 -17.96 20.82
CA ALA A 199 16.51 -16.86 20.43
C ALA A 199 17.32 -15.56 20.36
N THR A 200 16.95 -14.66 19.45
CA THR A 200 17.51 -13.30 19.43
C THR A 200 17.00 -12.52 20.64
N GLU A 201 17.91 -12.00 21.43
CA GLU A 201 17.62 -11.30 22.69
C GLU A 201 17.58 -9.78 22.49
N CYS A 202 18.35 -9.26 21.54
CA CYS A 202 18.53 -7.83 21.35
C CYS A 202 17.40 -7.23 20.51
N ILE A 203 16.79 -6.16 21.03
CA ILE A 203 15.78 -5.37 20.33
C ILE A 203 16.34 -4.00 19.94
N PRO A 204 16.00 -3.49 18.74
CA PRO A 204 16.42 -2.16 18.34
C PRO A 204 15.73 -1.09 19.20
N LEU A 205 16.37 0.06 19.36
CA LEU A 205 15.80 1.16 20.14
C LEU A 205 14.68 1.86 19.37
N VAL A 206 13.48 1.87 19.97
CA VAL A 206 12.37 2.72 19.54
C VAL A 206 11.89 3.47 20.78
N MET A 207 12.25 4.75 20.87
CA MET A 207 11.87 5.60 22.00
C MET A 207 10.36 5.78 22.05
N GLU A 208 9.80 5.98 23.23
CA GLU A 208 8.43 6.51 23.32
C GLU A 208 8.49 7.99 22.91
N PRO A 209 7.73 8.44 21.89
CA PRO A 209 7.73 9.83 21.54
C PRO A 209 7.11 10.65 22.67
N GLN A 210 7.64 11.86 22.88
CA GLN A 210 6.91 12.87 23.65
C GLN A 210 5.69 13.30 22.83
N SER A 211 4.51 12.74 23.13
CA SER A 211 3.30 13.00 22.33
C SER A 211 2.80 14.43 22.52
N ALA A 212 3.05 15.27 21.53
CA ALA A 212 2.69 16.69 21.55
C ALA A 212 2.60 17.28 20.13
N PHE A 213 2.05 18.49 20.07
CA PHE A 213 2.21 19.37 18.92
C PHE A 213 3.46 20.24 19.09
N TYR A 214 4.33 20.21 18.09
CA TYR A 214 5.59 20.94 18.03
C TYR A 214 5.47 22.07 17.01
N SER A 215 5.44 23.31 17.50
CA SER A 215 5.50 24.53 16.68
C SER A 215 6.93 24.92 16.31
N SER A 216 7.91 24.58 17.16
CA SER A 216 9.34 24.74 16.92
C SER A 216 9.84 23.76 15.85
N PRO A 217 10.96 24.06 15.17
CA PRO A 217 11.59 23.12 14.24
C PRO A 217 12.02 21.82 14.93
N VAL A 218 11.75 20.69 14.29
CA VAL A 218 12.26 19.37 14.69
C VAL A 218 13.16 18.84 13.57
N CYS A 219 14.46 18.71 13.83
CA CYS A 219 15.41 18.12 12.90
C CYS A 219 15.27 16.60 12.91
N VAL A 220 15.22 15.99 11.72
CA VAL A 220 15.26 14.53 11.55
C VAL A 220 16.64 14.16 11.06
N LEU A 221 17.40 13.53 11.94
CA LEU A 221 18.74 13.01 11.67
C LEU A 221 18.63 11.49 11.45
N ASP A 222 19.29 10.94 10.43
CA ASP A 222 19.22 9.52 10.08
C ASP A 222 20.61 8.97 9.74
N PHE A 223 20.93 7.77 10.24
CA PHE A 223 22.21 7.12 9.95
C PHE A 223 22.19 6.53 8.54
N ARG A 224 23.22 6.83 7.74
CA ARG A 224 23.39 6.26 6.41
C ARG A 224 23.65 4.75 6.50
N SER A 225 22.60 3.96 6.26
CA SER A 225 22.66 2.49 6.25
C SER A 225 23.25 1.94 7.55
N LEU A 226 22.62 2.24 8.69
CA LEU A 226 23.15 1.96 10.04
C LEU A 226 23.72 0.54 10.18
N TYR A 227 22.92 -0.52 9.98
CA TYR A 227 23.40 -1.90 10.17
C TYR A 227 24.51 -2.30 9.20
N PRO A 228 24.42 -2.02 7.88
CA PRO A 228 25.57 -2.21 6.99
C PRO A 228 26.84 -1.51 7.46
N SER A 229 26.73 -0.28 7.93
CA SER A 229 27.88 0.52 8.39
C SER A 229 28.47 -0.03 9.68
N VAL A 230 27.64 -0.47 10.65
CA VAL A 230 28.08 -1.16 11.87
C VAL A 230 28.83 -2.45 11.54
N VAL A 231 28.29 -3.26 10.62
CA VAL A 231 28.94 -4.51 10.19
C VAL A 231 30.34 -4.24 9.63
N ILE A 232 30.50 -3.19 8.81
CA ILE A 232 31.79 -2.81 8.22
C ILE A 232 32.73 -2.28 9.30
N ALA A 233 32.28 -1.32 10.11
CA ALA A 233 33.11 -0.60 11.08
C ALA A 233 33.69 -1.52 12.16
N TYR A 234 32.90 -2.50 12.62
CA TYR A 234 33.30 -3.44 13.67
C TYR A 234 33.69 -4.83 13.13
N ASN A 235 33.90 -4.95 11.80
CA ASN A 235 34.32 -6.19 11.13
C ASN A 235 33.46 -7.43 11.49
N MET A 236 32.15 -7.26 11.65
CA MET A 236 31.25 -8.30 12.14
C MET A 236 30.93 -9.32 11.05
N CYS A 237 31.36 -10.57 11.19
CA CYS A 237 31.11 -11.60 10.19
C CYS A 237 31.12 -13.00 10.80
N TYR A 238 30.48 -13.96 10.11
CA TYR A 238 30.64 -15.39 10.38
C TYR A 238 32.11 -15.84 10.43
N SER A 239 33.00 -15.25 9.61
CA SER A 239 34.39 -15.66 9.44
C SER A 239 35.38 -14.99 10.42
N THR A 240 34.92 -13.97 11.15
CA THR A 240 35.71 -13.19 12.12
C THR A 240 35.21 -13.35 13.56
N CYS A 241 34.02 -13.94 13.74
CA CYS A 241 33.40 -14.16 15.04
C CYS A 241 34.16 -15.20 15.86
N LEU A 242 34.54 -14.81 17.10
CA LEU A 242 35.17 -15.66 18.10
C LEU A 242 34.15 -16.21 19.12
N GLY A 243 32.87 -15.82 19.04
CA GLY A 243 31.78 -16.23 19.93
C GLY A 243 31.69 -15.40 21.23
N LYS A 244 30.73 -15.73 22.10
CA LYS A 244 30.54 -15.05 23.40
C LYS A 244 31.71 -15.32 24.34
N LEU A 245 32.16 -14.33 25.10
CA LEU A 245 33.23 -14.48 26.10
C LEU A 245 32.74 -15.22 27.37
N VAL A 246 32.29 -16.46 27.17
CA VAL A 246 31.86 -17.40 28.22
C VAL A 246 32.83 -18.58 28.28
N GLU A 247 32.81 -19.28 29.42
CA GLU A 247 33.53 -20.54 29.57
C GLU A 247 33.02 -21.56 28.53
N PRO A 248 33.94 -22.26 27.83
CA PRO A 248 33.54 -23.29 26.89
C PRO A 248 32.90 -24.49 27.63
N ASP A 249 32.14 -25.29 26.90
CA ASP A 249 31.61 -26.55 27.40
C ASP A 249 32.73 -27.57 27.72
N SER A 250 32.35 -28.73 28.27
CA SER A 250 33.29 -29.81 28.61
C SER A 250 34.17 -30.26 27.44
N ASP A 251 33.72 -30.03 26.20
CA ASP A 251 34.42 -30.40 24.97
C ASP A 251 35.23 -29.23 24.37
N GLY A 252 35.29 -28.09 25.05
CA GLY A 252 36.02 -26.90 24.61
C GLY A 252 35.29 -26.06 23.56
N ASN A 253 33.99 -26.27 23.36
CA ASN A 253 33.19 -25.56 22.37
C ASN A 253 32.36 -24.42 22.97
N VAL A 254 32.07 -23.43 22.14
CA VAL A 254 31.12 -22.36 22.45
C VAL A 254 30.01 -22.37 21.42
N LYS A 255 28.75 -22.28 21.88
CA LYS A 255 27.61 -22.21 20.96
C LYS A 255 27.69 -20.93 20.11
N LEU A 256 27.51 -21.07 18.80
CA LEU A 256 27.44 -19.95 17.86
C LEU A 256 26.34 -20.20 16.83
N GLY A 257 25.20 -19.52 17.01
CA GLY A 257 24.02 -19.68 16.19
C GLY A 257 23.58 -21.14 16.11
N VAL A 258 23.53 -21.67 14.89
CA VAL A 258 23.14 -23.06 14.58
C VAL A 258 24.28 -24.08 14.75
N SER A 259 25.49 -23.63 15.10
CA SER A 259 26.70 -24.46 15.17
C SER A 259 27.42 -24.33 16.51
N SER A 260 28.48 -25.11 16.69
CA SER A 260 29.41 -24.99 17.82
C SER A 260 30.77 -24.56 17.29
N LEU A 261 31.37 -23.56 17.94
CA LEU A 261 32.67 -23.01 17.60
C LEU A 261 33.73 -23.57 18.55
N ARG A 262 34.67 -24.34 18.02
CA ARG A 262 35.87 -24.77 18.76
C ARG A 262 36.96 -23.71 18.63
N ARG A 263 37.42 -23.17 19.76
CA ARG A 263 38.53 -22.20 19.79
C ARG A 263 39.86 -22.93 19.88
N ALA A 264 40.87 -22.48 19.14
CA ALA A 264 42.22 -22.99 19.32
C ALA A 264 42.77 -22.55 20.70
N PRO A 265 43.50 -23.42 21.43
CA PRO A 265 44.14 -23.05 22.69
C PRO A 265 45.05 -21.83 22.51
N GLY A 266 44.98 -20.86 23.41
CA GLY A 266 45.79 -19.63 23.35
C GLY A 266 45.32 -18.57 22.35
N LEU A 267 44.33 -18.85 21.49
CA LEU A 267 43.84 -17.87 20.50
C LEU A 267 43.33 -16.59 21.15
N LEU A 268 42.46 -16.70 22.16
CA LEU A 268 41.91 -15.53 22.86
C LEU A 268 43.00 -14.72 23.58
N ALA A 269 44.03 -15.38 24.12
CA ALA A 269 45.15 -14.70 24.75
C ALA A 269 45.97 -13.90 23.72
N SER A 270 46.18 -14.47 22.52
CA SER A 270 46.95 -13.83 21.45
C SER A 270 46.29 -12.59 20.83
N VAL A 271 44.96 -12.47 20.91
CA VAL A 271 44.20 -11.35 20.33
C VAL A 271 43.52 -10.48 21.36
N ARG A 272 43.83 -10.65 22.66
CA ARG A 272 43.11 -10.02 23.76
C ARG A 272 43.01 -8.50 23.66
N GLU A 273 44.11 -7.85 23.28
CA GLU A 273 44.19 -6.38 23.19
C GLU A 273 43.65 -5.84 21.87
N GLU A 274 43.60 -6.66 20.82
CA GLU A 274 43.22 -6.25 19.46
C GLU A 274 41.78 -6.67 19.09
N ALA A 275 41.16 -7.55 19.88
CA ALA A 275 39.82 -8.06 19.61
C ALA A 275 38.75 -6.99 19.79
N ILE A 276 37.82 -6.93 18.84
CA ILE A 276 36.67 -6.04 18.90
C ILE A 276 35.58 -6.75 19.72
N ILE A 277 35.26 -6.20 20.89
CA ILE A 277 34.22 -6.75 21.76
C ILE A 277 32.96 -5.89 21.62
N THR A 278 31.86 -6.51 21.23
CA THR A 278 30.56 -5.86 21.12
C THR A 278 29.82 -5.88 22.46
N PRO A 279 28.79 -5.04 22.64
CA PRO A 279 28.18 -4.83 23.96
C PRO A 279 27.41 -6.04 24.49
N ASN A 280 27.05 -6.99 23.61
CA ASN A 280 26.49 -8.28 23.98
C ASN A 280 27.54 -9.35 24.35
N GLY A 281 28.82 -8.95 24.53
CA GLY A 281 29.91 -9.83 24.94
C GLY A 281 30.45 -10.75 23.84
N MET A 282 30.14 -10.46 22.57
CA MET A 282 30.70 -11.18 21.42
C MET A 282 32.05 -10.58 21.03
N ALA A 283 33.03 -11.44 20.75
CA ALA A 283 34.34 -11.01 20.27
C ALA A 283 34.51 -11.26 18.77
N PHE A 284 35.14 -10.31 18.07
CA PHE A 284 35.46 -10.37 16.65
C PHE A 284 36.93 -10.06 16.42
N LEU A 285 37.52 -10.70 15.40
CA LEU A 285 38.87 -10.36 14.95
C LEU A 285 38.89 -8.99 14.28
N PRO A 286 39.97 -8.20 14.46
CA PRO A 286 40.15 -6.94 13.75
C PRO A 286 40.40 -7.19 12.25
N PRO A 287 40.09 -6.20 11.39
CA PRO A 287 40.22 -6.34 9.93
C PRO A 287 41.66 -6.65 9.49
N ASP A 288 42.67 -6.16 10.22
CA ASP A 288 44.10 -6.36 9.90
C ASP A 288 44.55 -7.82 10.03
N LYS A 289 43.91 -8.60 10.92
CA LYS A 289 44.19 -10.04 11.07
C LYS A 289 43.38 -10.85 10.07
N ARG A 290 42.11 -10.48 9.89
CA ARG A 290 41.20 -11.10 8.92
C ARG A 290 40.06 -10.16 8.59
N GLU A 291 39.97 -9.80 7.33
CA GLU A 291 38.79 -9.14 6.81
C GLU A 291 37.60 -10.12 6.70
N GLY A 292 36.46 -9.73 7.28
CA GLY A 292 35.23 -10.50 7.19
C GLY A 292 34.61 -10.50 5.79
N VAL A 293 33.98 -11.61 5.40
CA VAL A 293 33.28 -11.73 4.10
C VAL A 293 32.11 -10.75 3.99
N LEU A 294 31.30 -10.61 5.04
CA LEU A 294 30.17 -9.68 5.09
C LEU A 294 30.60 -8.20 5.05
N PRO A 295 31.57 -7.75 5.88
CA PRO A 295 32.17 -6.41 5.77
C PRO A 295 32.64 -6.10 4.36
N ARG A 296 33.39 -7.01 3.72
CA ARG A 296 33.86 -6.82 2.35
C ARG A 296 32.71 -6.72 1.35
N LEU A 297 31.74 -7.64 1.42
CA LEU A 297 30.55 -7.64 0.55
C LEU A 297 29.81 -6.30 0.63
N LEU A 298 29.51 -5.85 1.85
CA LEU A 298 28.77 -4.60 2.08
C LEU A 298 29.58 -3.38 1.63
N ARG A 299 30.89 -3.36 1.87
CA ARG A 299 31.76 -2.27 1.42
C ARG A 299 31.78 -2.16 -0.10
N GLU A 300 31.97 -3.27 -0.81
CA GLU A 300 31.96 -3.31 -2.28
C GLU A 300 30.58 -2.86 -2.82
N ILE A 301 29.47 -3.30 -2.23
CA ILE A 301 28.12 -2.89 -2.61
C ILE A 301 27.88 -1.39 -2.40
N LEU A 302 28.29 -0.84 -1.25
CA LEU A 302 28.12 0.57 -0.93
C LEU A 302 29.00 1.45 -1.83
N GLN A 303 30.25 1.07 -2.07
CA GLN A 303 31.17 1.77 -2.98
C GLN A 303 30.65 1.75 -4.41
N ALA A 304 30.22 0.58 -4.92
CA ALA A 304 29.60 0.44 -6.23
C ALA A 304 28.36 1.34 -6.34
N ARG A 305 27.53 1.41 -5.28
CA ARG A 305 26.35 2.27 -5.26
C ARG A 305 26.72 3.75 -5.34
N VAL A 306 27.76 4.18 -4.61
CA VAL A 306 28.26 5.57 -4.68
C VAL A 306 28.77 5.88 -6.09
N ALA A 307 29.54 4.98 -6.69
CA ALA A 307 30.03 5.14 -8.06
C ALA A 307 28.88 5.24 -9.08
N VAL A 308 27.88 4.36 -8.99
CA VAL A 308 26.68 4.41 -9.85
C VAL A 308 25.92 5.72 -9.66
N LYS A 309 25.74 6.20 -8.42
CA LYS A 309 25.08 7.50 -8.17
C LYS A 309 25.88 8.68 -8.73
N LYS A 310 27.22 8.63 -8.71
CA LYS A 310 28.07 9.65 -9.35
C LYS A 310 27.89 9.65 -10.87
N LEU A 311 27.95 8.48 -11.50
CA LEU A 311 27.69 8.34 -12.93
C LEU A 311 26.29 8.82 -13.30
N MET A 312 25.26 8.49 -12.52
CA MET A 312 23.88 8.96 -12.75
C MET A 312 23.76 10.47 -12.79
N LYS A 313 24.54 11.21 -12.00
CA LYS A 313 24.55 12.68 -12.02
C LYS A 313 25.23 13.26 -13.27
N GLN A 314 26.12 12.49 -13.91
CA GLN A 314 26.86 12.89 -15.11
C GLN A 314 26.11 12.54 -16.41
N VAL A 315 25.14 11.63 -16.35
CA VAL A 315 24.31 11.28 -17.51
C VAL A 315 23.39 12.46 -17.86
N GLY A 316 23.75 13.21 -18.89
CA GLY A 316 22.90 14.24 -19.50
C GLY A 316 22.09 13.66 -20.66
N GLY A 317 20.75 13.67 -20.52
CA GLY A 317 19.82 13.44 -21.64
C GLY A 317 19.53 11.98 -22.04
N ASP A 318 20.40 11.00 -21.73
CA ASP A 318 20.11 9.58 -22.02
C ASP A 318 19.21 8.95 -20.94
N VAL A 319 17.90 8.92 -21.24
CA VAL A 319 16.88 8.33 -20.39
C VAL A 319 17.10 6.83 -20.17
N LYS A 320 17.55 6.07 -21.18
CA LYS A 320 17.71 4.61 -21.07
C LYS A 320 18.88 4.27 -20.15
N LEU A 321 20.00 4.97 -20.32
CA LEU A 321 21.16 4.80 -19.46
C LEU A 321 20.84 5.23 -18.02
N TYR A 322 20.15 6.36 -17.84
CA TYR A 322 19.73 6.80 -16.51
C TYR A 322 18.85 5.75 -15.81
N ARG A 323 17.86 5.17 -16.49
CA ARG A 323 16.99 4.11 -15.97
C ARG A 323 17.77 2.85 -15.55
N THR A 324 18.74 2.45 -16.38
CA THR A 324 19.62 1.31 -16.12
C THR A 324 20.43 1.54 -14.85
N LEU A 325 21.08 2.70 -14.73
CA LEU A 325 21.86 3.05 -13.54
C LEU A 325 20.97 3.20 -12.30
N ASN A 326 19.77 3.75 -12.44
CA ASN A 326 18.82 3.85 -11.34
C ASN A 326 18.37 2.47 -10.83
N SER A 327 18.14 1.52 -11.75
CA SER A 327 17.84 0.13 -11.39
C SER A 327 18.99 -0.54 -10.65
N ARG A 328 20.25 -0.30 -11.10
CA ARG A 328 21.45 -0.79 -10.40
C ARG A 328 21.60 -0.23 -9.00
N GLN A 329 21.49 1.10 -8.81
CA GLN A 329 21.61 1.68 -7.47
C GLN A 329 20.51 1.20 -6.52
N PHE A 330 19.30 0.98 -7.06
CA PHE A 330 18.18 0.43 -6.31
C PHE A 330 18.46 -1.01 -5.86
N GLY A 331 18.96 -1.86 -6.77
CA GLY A 331 19.36 -3.23 -6.45
C GLY A 331 20.43 -3.30 -5.36
N LEU A 332 21.48 -2.48 -5.48
CA LEU A 332 22.56 -2.39 -4.49
C LEU A 332 22.05 -1.92 -3.12
N LYS A 333 21.16 -0.91 -3.09
CA LYS A 333 20.50 -0.47 -1.84
C LYS A 333 19.71 -1.61 -1.20
N LEU A 334 18.95 -2.34 -2.01
CA LEU A 334 18.10 -3.41 -1.52
C LEU A 334 18.93 -4.52 -0.86
N ILE A 335 20.02 -4.97 -1.51
CA ILE A 335 20.91 -6.01 -0.95
C ILE A 335 21.54 -5.56 0.36
N ALA A 336 22.07 -4.34 0.41
CA ALA A 336 22.69 -3.82 1.63
C ALA A 336 21.72 -3.92 2.83
N ASN A 337 20.47 -3.50 2.64
CA ASN A 337 19.45 -3.53 3.71
C ASN A 337 19.03 -4.95 4.11
N VAL A 338 18.97 -5.90 3.16
CA VAL A 338 18.53 -7.28 3.46
C VAL A 338 19.66 -8.18 3.97
N THR A 339 20.93 -7.77 3.85
CA THR A 339 22.08 -8.59 4.26
C THR A 339 22.08 -8.86 5.76
N TYR A 340 21.77 -7.86 6.59
CA TYR A 340 21.56 -8.08 8.03
C TYR A 340 20.38 -9.04 8.29
N GLY A 341 19.27 -8.87 7.57
CA GLY A 341 18.10 -9.75 7.71
C GLY A 341 18.39 -11.22 7.38
N TYR A 342 19.45 -11.52 6.61
CA TYR A 342 19.90 -12.88 6.34
C TYR A 342 20.49 -13.55 7.59
N THR A 343 21.24 -12.82 8.42
CA THR A 343 21.85 -13.36 9.66
C THR A 343 20.78 -13.59 10.75
N SER A 344 19.76 -12.73 10.82
CA SER A 344 18.69 -12.77 11.84
C SER A 344 17.58 -13.81 11.56
N ALA A 345 17.57 -14.48 10.40
CA ALA A 345 16.43 -15.29 9.94
C ALA A 345 16.27 -16.66 10.65
N GLY A 346 15.95 -16.69 11.94
CA GLY A 346 15.84 -17.94 12.73
C GLY A 346 14.75 -18.92 12.29
N PHE A 347 13.61 -18.44 11.78
CA PHE A 347 12.48 -19.32 11.41
C PHE A 347 12.67 -20.04 10.06
N SER A 348 13.12 -19.31 9.04
CA SER A 348 13.18 -19.80 7.65
C SER A 348 14.52 -19.55 6.95
N GLY A 349 15.49 -18.96 7.64
CA GLY A 349 16.79 -18.57 7.07
C GLY A 349 17.66 -19.75 6.68
N ARG A 350 18.49 -19.57 5.65
CA ARG A 350 19.39 -20.62 5.16
C ARG A 350 20.64 -20.77 5.99
N MET A 351 21.21 -19.68 6.49
CA MET A 351 22.39 -19.70 7.36
C MET A 351 22.26 -18.66 8.49
N PRO A 352 21.27 -18.81 9.41
CA PRO A 352 21.07 -17.85 10.49
C PRO A 352 22.18 -17.93 11.54
N CYS A 353 22.42 -16.83 12.22
CA CYS A 353 23.26 -16.74 13.40
C CYS A 353 22.71 -15.64 14.32
N ALA A 354 21.94 -16.04 15.33
CA ALA A 354 21.33 -15.12 16.30
C ALA A 354 22.37 -14.25 17.00
N ASP A 355 23.49 -14.82 17.45
CA ASP A 355 24.52 -14.07 18.19
C ASP A 355 25.13 -12.93 17.37
N LEU A 356 25.33 -13.16 16.06
CA LEU A 356 25.80 -12.13 15.13
C LEU A 356 24.72 -11.07 14.88
N ALA A 357 23.47 -11.47 14.73
CA ALA A 357 22.36 -10.53 14.55
C ALA A 357 22.19 -9.64 15.79
N ASP A 358 22.23 -10.23 16.98
CA ASP A 358 22.14 -9.53 18.25
C ASP A 358 23.30 -8.55 18.45
N ALA A 359 24.53 -8.94 18.08
CA ALA A 359 25.69 -8.05 18.14
C ALA A 359 25.47 -6.80 17.27
N ILE A 360 24.97 -6.98 16.03
CA ILE A 360 24.70 -5.87 15.12
C ILE A 360 23.62 -4.93 15.68
N VAL A 361 22.51 -5.50 16.18
CA VAL A 361 21.39 -4.72 16.72
C VAL A 361 21.81 -3.97 18.00
N GLN A 362 22.52 -4.64 18.90
CA GLN A 362 22.96 -4.05 20.16
C GLN A 362 23.94 -2.91 19.93
N THR A 363 24.94 -3.09 19.05
CA THR A 363 25.88 -2.03 18.71
C THR A 363 25.18 -0.86 18.01
N GLY A 364 24.21 -1.13 17.13
CA GLY A 364 23.38 -0.08 16.51
C GLY A 364 22.56 0.70 17.55
N ARG A 365 21.98 0.00 18.52
CA ARG A 365 21.26 0.61 19.66
C ARG A 365 22.17 1.49 20.50
N GLU A 366 23.34 0.99 20.91
CA GLU A 366 24.28 1.78 21.72
C GLU A 366 24.78 3.02 20.96
N THR A 367 25.01 2.88 19.65
CA THR A 367 25.36 4.01 18.78
C THR A 367 24.28 5.10 18.84
N LEU A 368 23.01 4.72 18.76
CA LEU A 368 21.90 5.66 18.85
C LEU A 368 21.79 6.28 20.25
N GLU A 369 21.95 5.48 21.31
CA GLU A 369 21.96 5.97 22.70
C GLU A 369 23.11 6.96 22.96
N ARG A 370 24.28 6.72 22.38
CA ARG A 370 25.43 7.63 22.45
C ARG A 370 25.12 8.94 21.72
N ALA A 371 24.57 8.87 20.51
CA ALA A 371 24.16 10.05 19.76
C ALA A 371 23.11 10.89 20.52
N ILE A 372 22.17 10.25 21.23
CA ILE A 372 21.20 10.94 22.10
C ILE A 372 21.94 11.70 23.21
N ARG A 373 22.88 11.04 23.91
CA ARG A 373 23.68 11.70 24.96
C ARG A 373 24.44 12.89 24.42
N THR A 374 25.12 12.74 23.29
CA THR A 374 25.87 13.84 22.64
C THR A 374 24.96 15.04 22.37
N VAL A 375 23.74 14.81 21.86
CA VAL A 375 22.75 15.88 21.60
C VAL A 375 22.27 16.55 22.89
N GLU A 376 21.96 15.78 23.93
CA GLU A 376 21.40 16.31 25.18
C GLU A 376 22.45 17.01 26.06
N GLU A 377 23.71 16.55 26.03
CA GLU A 377 24.83 17.16 26.75
C GLU A 377 25.37 18.43 26.07
N GLY A 378 25.15 18.55 24.75
CA GLY A 378 25.54 19.68 23.92
C GLY A 378 24.75 20.96 24.20
N ARG A 379 24.92 21.57 25.39
CA ARG A 379 24.19 22.77 25.85
C ARG A 379 24.22 23.94 24.86
N GLN A 380 25.27 24.05 24.05
CA GLN A 380 25.42 25.06 23.00
C GLN A 380 24.30 25.04 21.95
N TRP A 381 23.68 23.87 21.71
CA TRP A 381 22.62 23.71 20.72
C TRP A 381 21.23 24.03 21.29
N GLY A 382 21.06 23.96 22.61
CA GLY A 382 19.76 24.10 23.26
C GLY A 382 18.73 23.10 22.72
N ALA A 383 19.18 21.91 22.33
CA ALA A 383 18.40 20.92 21.62
C ALA A 383 17.87 19.82 22.56
N ARG A 384 16.78 19.17 22.18
CA ARG A 384 16.20 18.05 22.93
C ARG A 384 15.76 16.93 22.01
N VAL A 385 16.13 15.70 22.33
CA VAL A 385 15.63 14.53 21.59
C VAL A 385 14.20 14.22 22.05
N ILE A 386 13.26 14.22 21.11
CA ILE A 386 11.83 13.99 21.39
C ILE A 386 11.33 12.63 20.91
N TYR A 387 12.05 12.01 19.98
CA TYR A 387 11.73 10.68 19.45
C TYR A 387 12.96 10.06 18.77
N GLY A 388 12.99 8.73 18.71
CA GLY A 388 13.99 7.96 17.97
C GLY A 388 13.39 6.64 17.48
N ASP A 389 13.61 6.31 16.20
CA ASP A 389 13.14 5.07 15.57
C ASP A 389 14.32 4.39 14.89
N THR A 390 14.94 3.44 15.59
CA THR A 390 16.01 2.53 15.16
C THR A 390 17.32 3.15 14.67
N ASP A 391 17.26 3.95 13.62
CA ASP A 391 18.35 4.59 12.90
C ASP A 391 18.19 6.12 12.82
N SER A 392 17.03 6.64 13.23
CA SER A 392 16.70 8.06 13.17
C SER A 392 16.50 8.70 14.53
N LEU A 393 16.87 9.99 14.64
CA LEU A 393 16.71 10.87 15.80
C LEU A 393 15.90 12.10 15.43
N PHE A 394 14.94 12.44 16.28
CA PHE A 394 14.10 13.61 16.15
C PHE A 394 14.48 14.60 17.23
N VAL A 395 15.09 15.70 16.82
CA VAL A 395 15.70 16.69 17.70
C VAL A 395 14.93 17.99 17.60
N GLU A 396 14.18 18.33 18.65
CA GLU A 396 13.53 19.62 18.77
C GLU A 396 14.57 20.70 19.08
N ILE A 397 14.45 21.85 18.41
CA ILE A 397 15.27 23.04 18.67
C ILE A 397 14.33 24.19 19.04
N PRO A 398 13.97 24.35 20.33
CA PRO A 398 12.94 25.27 20.78
C PRO A 398 13.27 26.74 20.43
N GLY A 399 12.29 27.46 19.91
CA GLY A 399 12.37 28.92 19.71
C GLY A 399 13.34 29.39 18.61
N ARG A 400 13.91 28.49 17.81
CA ARG A 400 14.84 28.83 16.71
C ARG A 400 14.12 28.94 15.37
N SER A 401 14.74 29.67 14.44
CA SER A 401 14.28 29.72 13.06
C SER A 401 14.57 28.40 12.33
N ARG A 402 13.92 28.19 11.18
CA ARG A 402 14.18 27.02 10.34
C ARG A 402 15.62 27.02 9.82
N GLU A 403 16.13 28.18 9.42
CA GLU A 403 17.50 28.37 8.93
C GLU A 403 18.53 27.96 10.00
N GLU A 404 18.32 28.42 11.24
CA GLU A 404 19.14 28.02 12.38
C GLU A 404 19.04 26.52 12.66
N ALA A 405 17.84 25.94 12.58
CA ALA A 405 17.64 24.51 12.78
C ALA A 405 18.42 23.67 11.76
N PHE A 406 18.45 24.06 10.49
CA PHE A 406 19.28 23.39 9.47
C PHE A 406 20.79 23.51 9.76
N ARG A 407 21.24 24.63 10.32
CA ARG A 407 22.65 24.81 10.70
C ARG A 407 22.99 23.90 11.88
N ILE A 408 22.22 23.99 12.97
CA ILE A 408 22.41 23.20 14.19
C ILE A 408 22.29 21.70 13.90
N GLY A 409 21.31 21.29 13.10
CA GLY A 409 21.16 19.89 12.69
C GLY A 409 22.38 19.34 11.95
N ARG A 410 23.05 20.17 11.13
CA ARG A 410 24.31 19.79 10.46
C ARG A 410 25.50 19.74 11.43
N GLU A 411 25.57 20.66 12.39
CA GLU A 411 26.59 20.65 13.44
C GLU A 411 26.48 19.38 14.30
N ILE A 412 25.26 19.02 14.72
CA ILE A 412 24.99 17.77 15.46
C ILE A 412 25.38 16.56 14.62
N ALA A 413 24.95 16.51 13.36
CA ALA A 413 25.27 15.41 12.45
C ALA A 413 26.80 15.21 12.30
N ALA A 414 27.56 16.29 12.18
CA ALA A 414 29.02 16.26 12.08
C ALA A 414 29.68 15.80 13.39
N ALA A 415 29.22 16.31 14.54
CA ALA A 415 29.75 15.93 15.85
C ALA A 415 29.55 14.43 16.13
N VAL A 416 28.32 13.93 15.95
CA VAL A 416 28.02 12.50 16.14
C VAL A 416 28.79 11.64 15.14
N THR A 417 28.94 12.08 13.88
CA THR A 417 29.74 11.34 12.89
C THR A 417 31.20 11.24 13.31
N ALA A 418 31.79 12.30 13.86
CA ALA A 418 33.19 12.30 14.30
C ALA A 418 33.46 11.35 15.49
N GLU A 419 32.46 11.06 16.32
CA GLU A 419 32.54 10.13 17.45
C GLU A 419 32.45 8.65 17.03
N ASN A 420 32.14 8.36 15.76
CA ASN A 420 31.91 7.01 15.28
C ASN A 420 32.98 6.55 14.28
N PRO A 421 33.30 5.24 14.26
CA PRO A 421 34.23 4.69 13.29
C PRO A 421 33.67 4.75 11.86
N ALA A 422 34.56 4.96 10.88
CA ALA A 422 34.17 4.91 9.48
C ALA A 422 33.64 3.50 9.11
N PRO A 423 32.57 3.38 8.29
CA PRO A 423 31.89 4.41 7.49
C PRO A 423 30.58 4.92 8.12
N MET A 424 30.42 4.87 9.45
CA MET A 424 29.18 5.30 10.10
C MET A 424 29.04 6.84 10.03
N GLU A 425 27.96 7.31 9.41
CA GLU A 425 27.71 8.74 9.16
C GLU A 425 26.25 9.07 9.48
N LEU A 426 26.05 10.10 10.30
CA LEU A 426 24.74 10.66 10.60
C LEU A 426 24.45 11.83 9.65
N GLU A 427 23.25 11.90 9.10
CA GLU A 427 22.85 12.97 8.19
C GLU A 427 21.58 13.69 8.64
N LEU A 428 21.52 14.99 8.35
CA LEU A 428 20.26 15.73 8.38
C LEU A 428 19.45 15.41 7.12
N GLU A 429 18.36 14.66 7.29
CA GLU A 429 17.44 14.34 6.18
C GLU A 429 16.53 15.52 5.87
N LYS A 430 15.89 16.09 6.91
CA LYS A 430 14.86 17.13 6.79
C LYS A 430 14.59 17.81 8.12
N VAL A 431 13.84 18.91 8.07
CA VAL A 431 13.33 19.62 9.25
C VAL A 431 11.81 19.65 9.19
N TYR A 432 11.12 19.32 10.28
CA TYR A 432 9.68 19.47 10.42
C TYR A 432 9.30 20.80 11.07
N GLN A 433 8.34 21.54 10.50
CA GLN A 433 7.75 22.72 11.13
C GLN A 433 6.39 23.15 10.52
N PRO A 434 5.25 23.03 11.24
CA PRO A 434 5.08 22.34 12.52
C PRO A 434 5.01 20.81 12.34
N SER A 435 5.02 20.08 13.47
CA SER A 435 4.79 18.62 13.51
C SER A 435 3.97 18.16 14.71
N MET A 436 3.44 16.95 14.63
CA MET A 436 2.70 16.25 15.67
C MET A 436 3.27 14.85 15.86
N MET A 437 3.70 14.57 17.08
CA MET A 437 4.10 13.22 17.50
C MET A 437 2.94 12.59 18.25
N VAL A 438 2.44 11.44 17.79
CA VAL A 438 1.24 10.81 18.35
C VAL A 438 1.61 9.57 19.15
N ALA A 439 2.31 8.64 18.51
CA ALA A 439 2.77 7.38 19.10
C ALA A 439 3.93 6.83 18.27
N LYS A 440 4.55 5.74 18.73
CA LYS A 440 5.59 5.02 17.96
C LYS A 440 5.15 4.78 16.52
N LYS A 441 6.00 5.20 15.56
CA LYS A 441 5.77 5.10 14.10
C LYS A 441 4.49 5.81 13.61
N ARG A 442 3.97 6.77 14.38
CA ARG A 442 2.78 7.56 14.06
C ARG A 442 3.02 9.04 14.33
N TYR A 443 3.35 9.77 13.26
CA TYR A 443 3.64 11.21 13.32
C TYR A 443 3.31 11.87 11.98
N VAL A 444 3.11 13.19 12.02
CA VAL A 444 2.80 14.00 10.84
C VAL A 444 3.37 15.40 10.98
N GLY A 445 3.89 15.98 9.90
CA GLY A 445 4.43 17.34 9.92
C GLY A 445 4.68 17.88 8.53
N TYR A 446 4.90 19.21 8.44
CA TYR A 446 5.43 19.81 7.23
C TYR A 446 6.94 19.64 7.19
N SER A 447 7.43 18.80 6.28
CA SER A 447 8.86 18.60 6.04
C SER A 447 9.41 19.62 5.07
N TYR A 448 10.63 20.06 5.36
CA TYR A 448 11.45 20.89 4.51
C TYR A 448 12.79 20.20 4.27
N ASP A 449 13.22 20.17 3.01
CA ASP A 449 14.53 19.65 2.61
C ASP A 449 15.61 20.75 2.66
N SER A 450 15.19 22.02 2.56
CA SER A 450 16.05 23.19 2.70
C SER A 450 15.31 24.34 3.38
N PRO A 451 16.01 25.36 3.89
CA PRO A 451 15.35 26.50 4.53
C PRO A 451 14.40 27.28 3.61
N SER A 452 14.54 27.19 2.29
CA SER A 452 13.67 27.87 1.32
C SER A 452 12.69 26.94 0.59
N SER A 453 12.71 25.63 0.88
CA SER A 453 11.84 24.68 0.19
C SER A 453 10.36 24.89 0.55
N LYS A 454 9.45 24.53 -0.37
CA LYS A 454 8.01 24.48 -0.06
C LYS A 454 7.74 23.33 0.92
N PRO A 455 6.80 23.50 1.87
CA PRO A 455 6.44 22.42 2.78
C PRO A 455 5.83 21.24 2.04
N VAL A 456 6.24 20.03 2.41
CA VAL A 456 5.58 18.79 2.00
C VAL A 456 4.94 18.18 3.25
N LEU A 457 3.65 17.83 3.17
CA LEU A 457 2.98 17.13 4.28
C LEU A 457 3.47 15.68 4.32
N ASP A 458 4.34 15.36 5.27
CA ASP A 458 4.81 14.00 5.49
C ASP A 458 4.06 13.37 6.66
N ALA A 459 3.46 12.21 6.39
CA ALA A 459 2.62 11.48 7.32
C ALA A 459 3.10 10.04 7.40
N LYS A 460 3.42 9.57 8.62
CA LYS A 460 3.83 8.18 8.88
C LYS A 460 2.83 7.51 9.79
N GLY A 461 2.36 6.32 9.40
CA GLY A 461 1.51 5.43 10.22
C GLY A 461 0.10 5.92 10.57
N ILE A 462 -0.25 7.16 10.24
CA ILE A 462 -1.62 7.70 10.39
C ILE A 462 -2.53 7.27 9.23
N GLU A 463 -3.84 7.34 9.44
CA GLU A 463 -4.86 6.77 8.56
C GLU A 463 -4.86 7.37 7.15
N MET A 464 -4.33 8.59 6.99
CA MET A 464 -4.14 9.29 5.72
C MET A 464 -3.31 8.50 4.72
N VAL A 465 -2.30 7.76 5.18
CA VAL A 465 -1.40 6.99 4.31
C VAL A 465 -1.68 5.49 4.36
N ARG A 466 -2.64 5.06 5.17
CA ARG A 466 -3.00 3.65 5.31
C ARG A 466 -4.06 3.25 4.29
N ARG A 467 -3.86 2.09 3.68
CA ARG A 467 -4.74 1.56 2.62
C ARG A 467 -6.01 0.87 3.14
N ASP A 468 -6.12 0.65 4.44
CA ASP A 468 -7.30 0.06 5.07
C ASP A 468 -8.40 1.09 5.38
N SER A 469 -8.08 2.38 5.24
CA SER A 469 -9.02 3.51 5.31
C SER A 469 -9.74 3.73 3.97
N CYS A 470 -10.97 4.24 4.01
CA CYS A 470 -11.66 4.69 2.80
C CYS A 470 -11.15 6.08 2.34
N PRO A 471 -11.31 6.44 1.05
CA PRO A 471 -10.83 7.72 0.52
C PRO A 471 -11.38 8.95 1.26
N LEU A 472 -12.61 8.89 1.80
CA LEU A 472 -13.20 9.92 2.65
C LEU A 472 -12.27 10.28 3.83
N VAL A 473 -11.83 9.26 4.58
CA VAL A 473 -10.97 9.46 5.76
C VAL A 473 -9.64 10.07 5.36
N MET A 474 -9.03 9.57 4.28
CA MET A 474 -7.75 10.08 3.79
C MET A 474 -7.84 11.57 3.40
N ARG A 475 -8.83 11.92 2.57
CA ARG A 475 -9.06 13.30 2.09
C ARG A 475 -9.38 14.24 3.25
N VAL A 476 -10.27 13.83 4.15
CA VAL A 476 -10.71 14.68 5.26
C VAL A 476 -9.57 14.89 6.25
N GLN A 477 -8.82 13.84 6.61
CA GLN A 477 -7.68 13.96 7.51
C GLN A 477 -6.58 14.85 6.92
N GLU A 478 -6.27 14.69 5.63
CA GLU A 478 -5.29 15.54 4.93
C GLU A 478 -5.71 17.01 4.95
N LYS A 479 -6.95 17.31 4.57
CA LYS A 479 -7.43 18.68 4.53
C LYS A 479 -7.53 19.30 5.93
N ALA A 480 -7.98 18.53 6.94
CA ALA A 480 -8.02 18.95 8.33
C ALA A 480 -6.63 19.35 8.84
N LEU A 481 -5.61 18.53 8.57
CA LEU A 481 -4.23 18.81 8.96
C LEU A 481 -3.65 20.03 8.24
N LYS A 482 -3.94 20.20 6.95
CA LYS A 482 -3.53 21.42 6.21
C LYS A 482 -4.16 22.67 6.81
N VAL A 483 -5.47 22.66 7.07
CA VAL A 483 -6.17 23.78 7.73
C VAL A 483 -5.54 24.08 9.09
N LEU A 484 -5.25 23.04 9.89
CA LEU A 484 -4.63 23.19 11.20
C LEU A 484 -3.22 23.79 11.11
N PHE A 485 -2.34 23.27 10.24
CA PHE A 485 -0.96 23.71 10.13
C PHE A 485 -0.81 25.09 9.48
N GLU A 486 -1.66 25.43 8.50
CA GLU A 486 -1.59 26.71 7.78
C GLU A 486 -2.26 27.84 8.56
N THR A 487 -3.43 27.59 9.16
CA THR A 487 -4.21 28.66 9.81
C THR A 487 -4.01 28.73 11.31
N LYS A 488 -3.54 27.65 11.94
CA LYS A 488 -3.42 27.50 13.41
C LYS A 488 -4.73 27.85 14.14
N ASN A 489 -5.87 27.68 13.49
CA ASN A 489 -7.18 28.12 13.98
C ASN A 489 -8.14 26.92 14.13
N ILE A 490 -8.42 26.57 15.38
CA ILE A 490 -9.31 25.45 15.73
C ILE A 490 -10.76 25.73 15.32
N SER A 491 -11.22 26.98 15.37
CA SER A 491 -12.58 27.34 14.96
C SER A 491 -12.81 27.12 13.46
N LYS A 492 -11.84 27.47 12.61
CA LYS A 492 -11.89 27.16 11.17
C LYS A 492 -11.92 25.66 10.92
N LEU A 493 -11.15 24.89 11.70
CA LEU A 493 -11.18 23.43 11.64
C LEU A 493 -12.55 22.87 12.06
N LYS A 494 -13.15 23.40 13.13
CA LYS A 494 -14.50 23.03 13.59
C LYS A 494 -15.52 23.25 12.48
N SER A 495 -15.59 24.44 11.88
CA SER A 495 -16.53 24.74 10.80
C SER A 495 -16.32 23.83 9.58
N TYR A 496 -15.07 23.49 9.24
CA TYR A 496 -14.80 22.52 8.18
C TYR A 496 -15.34 21.12 8.52
N MET A 497 -15.09 20.62 9.74
CA MET A 497 -15.56 19.31 10.17
C MET A 497 -17.08 19.23 10.26
N GLU A 498 -17.74 20.27 10.76
CA GLU A 498 -19.20 20.38 10.79
C GLU A 498 -19.79 20.30 9.38
N GLY A 499 -19.21 21.03 8.41
CA GLY A 499 -19.60 20.93 7.00
C GLY A 499 -19.47 19.51 6.45
N VAL A 500 -18.35 18.83 6.73
CA VAL A 500 -18.14 17.43 6.33
C VAL A 500 -19.18 16.51 6.96
N PHE A 501 -19.49 16.67 8.25
CA PHE A 501 -20.51 15.86 8.91
C PHE A 501 -21.90 16.10 8.29
N MET A 502 -22.26 17.35 8.02
CA MET A 502 -23.53 17.68 7.34
C MET A 502 -23.60 17.06 5.95
N ASP A 503 -22.53 17.10 5.16
CA ASP A 503 -22.50 16.50 3.82
C ASP A 503 -22.65 14.97 3.84
N ILE A 504 -22.08 14.31 4.86
CA ILE A 504 -22.23 12.85 5.04
C ILE A 504 -23.67 12.52 5.43
N ILE A 505 -24.26 13.25 6.39
CA ILE A 505 -25.65 13.06 6.82
C ILE A 505 -26.61 13.31 5.64
N ALA A 506 -26.36 14.36 4.85
CA ALA A 506 -27.16 14.72 3.69
C ALA A 506 -26.96 13.79 2.48
N SER A 507 -26.02 12.83 2.53
CA SER A 507 -25.68 11.94 1.41
C SER A 507 -25.27 12.71 0.14
N ASN A 508 -24.55 13.83 0.33
CA ASN A 508 -24.08 14.69 -0.75
C ASN A 508 -22.79 14.16 -1.40
N LEU A 509 -22.01 13.36 -0.68
CA LEU A 509 -20.72 12.85 -1.16
C LEU A 509 -20.87 11.70 -2.16
N ASN A 510 -19.85 11.54 -3.01
CA ASN A 510 -19.77 10.45 -3.97
C ASN A 510 -19.55 9.11 -3.23
N ILE A 511 -20.27 8.05 -3.64
CA ILE A 511 -20.20 6.72 -3.04
C ILE A 511 -18.78 6.15 -3.06
N ASN A 512 -17.97 6.48 -4.08
CA ASN A 512 -16.57 6.08 -4.19
C ASN A 512 -15.75 6.47 -2.93
N GLU A 513 -16.08 7.59 -2.27
CA GLU A 513 -15.36 8.02 -1.06
C GLU A 513 -15.56 7.07 0.14
N TYR A 514 -16.62 6.27 0.12
CA TYR A 514 -16.98 5.35 1.20
C TYR A 514 -16.43 3.94 0.99
N VAL A 515 -15.82 3.64 -0.16
CA VAL A 515 -15.38 2.28 -0.49
C VAL A 515 -14.12 1.92 0.30
N PHE A 516 -14.24 0.92 1.17
CA PHE A 516 -13.09 0.24 1.79
C PHE A 516 -12.56 -0.84 0.86
N ALA A 517 -11.27 -1.15 0.96
CA ALA A 517 -10.67 -2.28 0.25
C ALA A 517 -9.69 -3.03 1.16
N LYS A 518 -9.94 -4.31 1.43
CA LYS A 518 -9.07 -5.13 2.31
C LYS A 518 -8.67 -6.44 1.64
N GLU A 519 -7.45 -6.90 1.93
CA GLU A 519 -6.93 -8.17 1.44
C GLU A 519 -7.69 -9.35 2.04
N VAL A 520 -8.09 -10.30 1.19
CA VAL A 520 -8.73 -11.56 1.60
C VAL A 520 -7.73 -12.71 1.48
N ARG A 521 -7.55 -13.47 2.57
CA ARG A 521 -6.68 -14.65 2.64
C ARG A 521 -7.51 -15.88 2.99
N GLN A 522 -8.13 -16.47 1.98
CA GLN A 522 -8.94 -17.68 2.14
C GLN A 522 -8.15 -18.80 2.85
N GLY A 523 -8.81 -19.54 3.73
CA GLY A 523 -8.22 -20.66 4.48
C GLY A 523 -7.40 -20.29 5.72
N THR A 524 -7.15 -19.00 6.00
CA THR A 524 -6.39 -18.54 7.18
C THR A 524 -7.24 -18.02 8.33
N TYR A 525 -8.55 -17.84 8.11
CA TYR A 525 -9.46 -17.29 9.10
C TYR A 525 -10.00 -18.39 10.02
N ALA A 526 -10.08 -18.10 11.33
CA ALA A 526 -10.79 -18.96 12.27
C ALA A 526 -12.28 -19.07 11.86
N SER A 527 -12.85 -20.26 12.00
CA SER A 527 -14.19 -20.60 11.50
C SER A 527 -15.34 -19.75 12.06
N SER A 528 -15.14 -19.07 13.19
CA SER A 528 -16.19 -18.36 13.91
C SER A 528 -16.41 -16.91 13.49
N THR A 529 -15.46 -16.23 12.83
CA THR A 529 -15.64 -14.80 12.46
C THR A 529 -14.88 -14.43 11.21
N LEU A 530 -15.63 -14.18 10.12
CA LEU A 530 -15.08 -13.65 8.88
C LEU A 530 -14.96 -12.13 8.93
N PRO A 531 -13.82 -11.54 8.49
CA PRO A 531 -13.72 -10.12 8.27
C PRO A 531 -14.70 -9.61 7.18
N PRO A 532 -15.11 -8.32 7.21
CA PRO A 532 -16.06 -7.75 6.24
C PRO A 532 -15.79 -8.07 4.76
N ALA A 533 -14.54 -7.92 4.31
CA ALA A 533 -14.14 -8.22 2.94
C ALA A 533 -14.23 -9.72 2.60
N ALA A 534 -13.98 -10.60 3.58
CA ALA A 534 -14.11 -12.03 3.41
C ALA A 534 -15.58 -12.47 3.36
N THR A 535 -16.48 -11.79 4.09
CA THR A 535 -17.93 -12.00 4.00
C THR A 535 -18.45 -11.67 2.60
N VAL A 536 -18.09 -10.50 2.04
CA VAL A 536 -18.46 -10.14 0.66
C VAL A 536 -17.94 -11.17 -0.34
N ASN A 537 -16.71 -11.63 -0.14
CA ASN A 537 -16.14 -12.68 -0.99
C ASN A 537 -16.90 -14.01 -0.87
N ALA A 538 -17.30 -14.42 0.34
CA ALA A 538 -18.09 -15.64 0.55
C ALA A 538 -19.44 -15.55 -0.19
N THR A 539 -20.13 -14.40 -0.12
CA THR A 539 -21.36 -14.15 -0.88
C THR A 539 -21.14 -14.26 -2.39
N LYS A 540 -20.01 -13.76 -2.91
CA LYS A 540 -19.65 -13.91 -4.33
C LYS A 540 -19.42 -15.37 -4.71
N VAL A 541 -18.67 -16.11 -3.91
CA VAL A 541 -18.39 -17.54 -4.14
C VAL A 541 -19.66 -18.39 -4.13
N LEU A 542 -20.62 -18.07 -3.27
CA LEU A 542 -21.92 -18.74 -3.24
C LEU A 542 -22.72 -18.53 -4.53
N ARG A 543 -22.61 -17.35 -5.16
CA ARG A 543 -23.27 -17.06 -6.44
C ARG A 543 -22.52 -17.65 -7.64
N ASP A 544 -21.20 -17.53 -7.64
CA ASP A 544 -20.31 -18.07 -8.66
C ASP A 544 -19.00 -18.55 -8.02
N PRO A 545 -18.76 -19.87 -7.96
CA PRO A 545 -17.52 -20.43 -7.41
C PRO A 545 -16.24 -19.89 -8.06
N ARG A 546 -16.28 -19.49 -9.34
CA ARG A 546 -15.12 -18.91 -10.04
C ARG A 546 -14.90 -17.42 -9.75
N ALA A 547 -15.89 -16.73 -9.19
CA ALA A 547 -15.78 -15.32 -8.80
C ALA A 547 -15.07 -15.12 -7.45
N GLY A 548 -14.58 -16.19 -6.84
CA GLY A 548 -13.80 -16.14 -5.60
C GLY A 548 -12.49 -15.36 -5.75
N ALA A 549 -12.19 -14.56 -4.73
CA ALA A 549 -10.97 -13.77 -4.65
C ALA A 549 -9.71 -14.64 -4.68
N LEU A 550 -8.71 -14.18 -5.43
CA LEU A 550 -7.37 -14.76 -5.42
C LEU A 550 -6.66 -14.46 -4.08
N HIS A 551 -5.63 -15.24 -3.74
CA HIS A 551 -4.91 -15.06 -2.47
C HIS A 551 -4.41 -13.61 -2.29
N ALA A 552 -4.75 -12.96 -1.17
CA ALA A 552 -4.40 -11.58 -0.85
C ALA A 552 -4.91 -10.53 -1.88
N GLU A 553 -5.95 -10.85 -2.64
CA GLU A 553 -6.68 -9.88 -3.46
C GLU A 553 -7.46 -8.92 -2.56
N ARG A 554 -7.52 -7.64 -2.95
CA ARG A 554 -8.25 -6.60 -2.20
C ARG A 554 -9.68 -6.51 -2.67
N ILE A 555 -10.62 -6.87 -1.80
CA ILE A 555 -12.05 -6.84 -2.12
C ILE A 555 -12.67 -5.52 -1.64
N PRO A 556 -13.32 -4.75 -2.55
CA PRO A 556 -13.99 -3.52 -2.20
C PRO A 556 -15.31 -3.81 -1.46
N TYR A 557 -15.64 -2.99 -0.48
CA TYR A 557 -16.92 -3.06 0.22
C TYR A 557 -17.36 -1.71 0.79
N VAL A 558 -18.67 -1.57 1.02
CA VAL A 558 -19.29 -0.42 1.68
C VAL A 558 -20.16 -0.88 2.85
N VAL A 559 -20.31 -0.02 3.86
CA VAL A 559 -21.21 -0.25 5.00
C VAL A 559 -22.54 0.47 4.81
N VAL A 560 -23.63 -0.27 4.83
CA VAL A 560 -25.01 0.24 4.65
C VAL A 560 -25.79 0.25 5.97
N CYS A 561 -26.92 0.97 5.97
CA CYS A 561 -27.86 0.96 7.08
C CYS A 561 -28.53 -0.41 7.19
N GLY A 562 -28.73 -0.88 8.42
CA GLY A 562 -29.53 -2.07 8.71
C GLY A 562 -30.24 -1.94 10.06
N GLN A 563 -30.75 -3.06 10.56
CA GLN A 563 -31.51 -3.08 11.81
C GLN A 563 -30.66 -2.67 13.02
N PRO A 564 -31.25 -2.02 14.04
CA PRO A 564 -30.54 -1.73 15.29
C PRO A 564 -29.94 -3.00 15.90
N GLY A 565 -28.67 -2.95 16.30
CA GLY A 565 -27.96 -4.10 16.85
C GLY A 565 -27.39 -5.10 15.83
N ALA A 566 -27.62 -4.90 14.53
CA ALA A 566 -27.02 -5.74 13.48
C ALA A 566 -25.48 -5.71 13.56
N ARG A 567 -24.84 -6.86 13.31
CA ARG A 567 -23.39 -6.96 13.32
C ARG A 567 -22.83 -6.26 12.09
N LEU A 568 -21.63 -5.71 12.19
CA LEU A 568 -20.97 -5.02 11.08
C LEU A 568 -20.90 -5.90 9.81
N VAL A 569 -20.63 -7.19 9.96
CA VAL A 569 -20.52 -8.14 8.84
C VAL A 569 -21.81 -8.31 8.05
N ASP A 570 -22.97 -8.11 8.69
CA ASP A 570 -24.29 -8.21 8.06
C ASP A 570 -24.66 -6.92 7.31
N LEU A 571 -23.93 -5.83 7.56
CA LEU A 571 -24.14 -4.49 6.98
C LEU A 571 -23.20 -4.18 5.81
N VAL A 572 -22.42 -5.15 5.36
CA VAL A 572 -21.35 -4.95 4.39
C VAL A 572 -21.75 -5.51 3.03
N LEU A 573 -21.59 -4.70 1.97
CA LEU A 573 -21.97 -5.06 0.61
C LEU A 573 -20.89 -4.71 -0.42
N ASP A 574 -20.90 -5.39 -1.56
CA ASP A 574 -20.15 -4.97 -2.74
C ASP A 574 -20.74 -3.66 -3.29
N PRO A 575 -19.92 -2.66 -3.69
CA PRO A 575 -20.44 -1.40 -4.21
C PRO A 575 -21.37 -1.55 -5.44
N ARG A 576 -21.21 -2.61 -6.24
CA ARG A 576 -22.09 -2.90 -7.38
C ARG A 576 -23.50 -3.28 -6.94
N GLU A 577 -23.64 -3.98 -5.82
CA GLU A 577 -24.95 -4.36 -5.27
C GLU A 577 -25.68 -3.14 -4.72
N LEU A 578 -24.95 -2.19 -4.12
CA LEU A 578 -25.51 -0.90 -3.72
C LEU A 578 -26.06 -0.14 -4.94
N LEU A 579 -25.32 -0.10 -6.05
CA LEU A 579 -25.77 0.57 -7.28
C LEU A 579 -26.99 -0.13 -7.91
N ALA A 580 -27.06 -1.46 -7.84
CA ALA A 580 -28.19 -2.24 -8.35
C ALA A 580 -29.46 -2.12 -7.50
N SER A 581 -29.35 -1.69 -6.24
CA SER A 581 -30.48 -1.60 -5.30
C SER A 581 -31.45 -0.43 -5.56
N SER A 582 -31.24 0.37 -6.61
CA SER A 582 -32.13 1.48 -7.02
C SER A 582 -32.56 2.41 -5.86
N GLY A 583 -31.65 2.69 -4.92
CA GLY A 583 -31.88 3.59 -3.79
C GLY A 583 -32.46 2.95 -2.52
N MET A 584 -32.83 1.66 -2.56
CA MET A 584 -33.38 0.96 -1.39
C MET A 584 -32.41 0.89 -0.22
N LEU A 585 -31.12 0.72 -0.52
CA LEU A 585 -30.04 0.64 0.46
C LEU A 585 -29.30 1.96 0.55
N ARG A 586 -29.06 2.42 1.78
CA ARG A 586 -28.38 3.69 2.06
C ARG A 586 -27.08 3.48 2.81
N ILE A 587 -26.11 4.33 2.54
CA ILE A 587 -24.84 4.38 3.27
C ILE A 587 -25.09 4.71 4.74
N ASN A 588 -24.39 4.00 5.64
CA ASN A 588 -24.50 4.23 7.07
C ASN A 588 -23.69 5.45 7.52
N ALA A 589 -24.25 6.65 7.38
CA ALA A 589 -23.62 7.91 7.77
C ALA A 589 -23.04 7.89 9.20
N GLN A 590 -23.82 7.36 10.15
CA GLN A 590 -23.41 7.25 11.56
C GLN A 590 -22.13 6.41 11.73
N TYR A 591 -22.04 5.28 11.03
CA TYR A 591 -20.84 4.43 11.07
C TYR A 591 -19.60 5.18 10.56
N TYR A 592 -19.68 5.82 9.38
CA TYR A 592 -18.52 6.52 8.83
C TYR A 592 -18.08 7.71 9.70
N ILE A 593 -19.02 8.46 10.27
CA ILE A 593 -18.69 9.57 11.17
C ILE A 593 -18.05 9.04 12.46
N THR A 594 -18.74 8.14 13.17
CA THR A 594 -18.35 7.76 14.54
C THR A 594 -17.27 6.69 14.63
N LYS A 595 -17.17 5.80 13.65
CA LYS A 595 -16.22 4.68 13.65
C LYS A 595 -15.03 4.89 12.72
N ALA A 596 -15.17 5.68 11.65
CA ALA A 596 -14.09 5.92 10.71
C ALA A 596 -13.42 7.30 10.91
N LEU A 597 -14.19 8.39 10.86
CA LEU A 597 -13.64 9.76 10.86
C LEU A 597 -13.25 10.27 12.26
N ILE A 598 -14.14 10.16 13.24
CA ILE A 598 -13.90 10.68 14.59
C ILE A 598 -12.62 10.09 15.21
N PRO A 599 -12.42 8.76 15.29
CA PRO A 599 -11.22 8.18 15.92
C PRO A 599 -9.91 8.52 15.20
N CYS A 600 -10.01 8.85 13.91
CA CYS A 600 -8.89 9.26 13.06
C CYS A 600 -8.34 10.63 13.48
N LEU A 601 -9.24 11.60 13.69
CA LEU A 601 -8.89 12.96 14.09
C LEU A 601 -8.79 13.15 15.59
N GLU A 602 -9.56 12.43 16.39
CA GLU A 602 -9.57 12.50 17.85
C GLU A 602 -8.18 12.28 18.44
N ARG A 603 -7.42 11.28 17.94
CA ARG A 603 -6.04 11.03 18.38
C ARG A 603 -5.05 12.17 18.09
N LEU A 604 -5.35 13.00 17.10
CA LEU A 604 -4.53 14.16 16.75
C LEU A 604 -4.98 15.39 17.55
N LEU A 605 -6.29 15.61 17.63
CA LEU A 605 -6.90 16.77 18.28
C LEU A 605 -6.89 16.69 19.80
N SER A 606 -6.81 15.49 20.37
CA SER A 606 -6.60 15.28 21.80
C SER A 606 -5.30 15.92 22.29
N LEU A 607 -4.28 16.05 21.43
CA LEU A 607 -3.03 16.76 21.74
C LEU A 607 -3.24 18.27 21.98
N PHE A 608 -4.37 18.82 21.51
CA PHE A 608 -4.80 20.20 21.75
C PHE A 608 -5.92 20.31 22.80
N GLY A 609 -6.29 19.20 23.45
CA GLY A 609 -7.43 19.17 24.37
C GLY A 609 -8.80 19.35 23.70
N VAL A 610 -8.90 19.08 22.39
CA VAL A 610 -10.13 19.26 21.61
C VAL A 610 -10.89 17.94 21.48
N ASP A 611 -12.14 17.92 21.90
CA ASP A 611 -13.05 16.79 21.70
C ASP A 611 -13.91 16.97 20.44
N ILE A 612 -13.57 16.23 19.39
CA ILE A 612 -14.31 16.22 18.12
C ILE A 612 -15.68 15.54 18.21
N ARG A 613 -15.89 14.62 19.18
CA ARG A 613 -17.20 13.98 19.37
C ARG A 613 -18.23 14.99 19.81
N ARG A 614 -17.82 15.92 20.67
CA ARG A 614 -18.66 17.02 21.12
C ARG A 614 -19.15 17.87 19.94
N TRP A 615 -18.29 18.20 18.97
CA TRP A 615 -18.71 18.93 17.77
C TRP A 615 -19.79 18.18 16.98
N TYR A 616 -19.67 16.86 16.87
CA TYR A 616 -20.70 16.05 16.22
C TYR A 616 -22.02 16.02 17.01
N LEU A 617 -21.96 15.97 18.34
CA LEU A 617 -23.15 15.96 19.21
C LEU A 617 -23.86 17.32 19.25
N GLU A 618 -23.12 18.42 19.12
CA GLU A 618 -23.63 19.80 19.07
C GLU A 618 -24.33 20.13 17.75
N LEU A 619 -24.11 19.34 16.70
CA LEU A 619 -24.80 19.56 15.42
C LEU A 619 -26.32 19.45 15.62
N PRO A 620 -27.10 20.36 15.02
CA PRO A 620 -28.55 20.24 15.04
C PRO A 620 -28.92 18.91 14.38
N ARG A 621 -29.50 18.01 15.17
CA ARG A 621 -30.04 16.75 14.65
C ARG A 621 -31.29 17.08 13.85
N TYR A 622 -31.10 17.56 12.63
CA TYR A 622 -32.15 17.60 11.62
C TYR A 622 -32.48 16.16 11.29
N SER A 623 -33.46 15.61 12.00
CA SER A 623 -34.20 14.45 11.55
C SER A 623 -34.96 14.91 10.30
N ARG A 624 -34.32 14.88 9.14
CA ARG A 624 -35.10 14.70 7.92
C ARG A 624 -35.78 13.35 8.12
N ALA A 625 -37.08 13.39 8.41
CA ALA A 625 -37.94 12.25 8.15
C ALA A 625 -37.57 11.78 6.74
N SER A 626 -36.95 10.60 6.66
CA SER A 626 -36.40 10.07 5.42
C SER A 626 -37.56 9.59 4.55
N SER A 627 -38.26 10.52 3.92
CA SER A 627 -39.31 10.32 2.91
C SER A 627 -38.79 10.80 1.55
N ARG A 628 -37.67 10.23 1.11
CA ARG A 628 -37.29 10.22 -0.30
C ARG A 628 -36.97 8.79 -0.66
N ASP A 629 -37.96 8.10 -1.21
CA ASP A 629 -37.87 7.43 -2.51
C ASP A 629 -39.16 6.64 -2.76
N HIS A 630 -39.94 7.10 -3.75
CA HIS A 630 -41.07 6.36 -4.29
C HIS A 630 -40.54 5.29 -5.25
N ALA A 631 -40.36 4.07 -4.75
CA ALA A 631 -40.33 2.88 -5.59
C ALA A 631 -41.42 1.93 -5.08
N SER A 632 -42.49 1.84 -5.87
CA SER A 632 -43.65 0.96 -5.67
C SER A 632 -43.23 -0.51 -5.82
N HIS A 633 -43.09 -1.22 -4.71
CA HIS A 633 -43.19 -2.68 -4.69
C HIS A 633 -43.95 -3.13 -3.44
N GLU A 634 -44.92 -4.03 -3.67
CA GLU A 634 -45.81 -4.62 -2.67
C GLU A 634 -45.00 -5.51 -1.72
N GLY A 635 -45.06 -5.24 -0.41
CA GLY A 635 -44.58 -6.17 0.62
C GLY A 635 -43.77 -5.61 1.79
N SER A 636 -43.51 -4.30 1.92
CA SER A 636 -42.87 -3.74 3.13
C SER A 636 -43.76 -2.71 3.82
N ILE A 637 -43.70 -2.60 5.16
CA ILE A 637 -44.42 -1.59 5.97
C ILE A 637 -44.37 -0.16 5.39
N ARG A 638 -43.35 0.18 4.60
CA ARG A 638 -43.25 1.48 3.90
C ARG A 638 -44.32 1.70 2.82
N SER A 639 -44.93 0.65 2.26
CA SER A 639 -46.06 0.78 1.34
C SER A 639 -47.33 1.26 2.04
N HIS A 640 -47.40 1.14 3.37
CA HIS A 640 -48.56 1.54 4.18
C HIS A 640 -48.44 2.95 4.79
N PHE A 641 -47.28 3.61 4.69
CA PHE A 641 -47.06 4.97 5.19
C PHE A 641 -46.71 5.92 4.04
N GLN A 642 -47.71 6.62 3.49
CA GLN A 642 -47.49 7.72 2.55
C GLN A 642 -47.29 9.04 3.34
N SER A 643 -46.06 9.35 3.75
CA SER A 643 -45.68 10.73 4.03
C SER A 643 -45.09 11.34 2.76
N MET A 644 -45.90 12.05 1.98
CA MET A 644 -45.38 12.86 0.88
C MET A 644 -44.91 14.21 1.42
N HIS A 645 -43.87 14.77 0.82
CA HIS A 645 -43.41 16.13 1.10
C HIS A 645 -43.52 16.94 -0.19
N CYS A 646 -43.84 18.22 -0.05
CA CYS A 646 -43.82 19.16 -1.14
C CYS A 646 -42.41 19.21 -1.75
N ILE A 647 -42.30 18.95 -3.04
CA ILE A 647 -41.02 18.94 -3.76
C ILE A 647 -40.33 20.31 -3.68
N LEU A 648 -41.09 21.39 -3.55
CA LEU A 648 -40.59 22.77 -3.58
C LEU A 648 -40.10 23.25 -2.21
N CYS A 649 -40.95 23.14 -1.19
CA CYS A 649 -40.68 23.68 0.15
C CYS A 649 -40.38 22.61 1.22
N ASP A 650 -40.38 21.31 0.86
CA ASP A 650 -40.08 20.17 1.73
C ASP A 650 -41.06 19.99 2.93
N GLN A 651 -42.17 20.74 2.96
CA GLN A 651 -43.23 20.55 3.98
C GLN A 651 -44.04 19.29 3.74
N LEU A 652 -44.54 18.66 4.81
CA LEU A 652 -45.43 17.51 4.72
C LEU A 652 -46.69 17.86 3.90
N SER A 653 -47.01 17.01 2.95
CA SER A 653 -48.11 17.20 2.01
C SER A 653 -48.73 15.85 1.66
N ARG A 654 -50.01 15.84 1.28
CA ARG A 654 -50.66 14.65 0.70
C ARG A 654 -50.50 14.57 -0.82
N THR A 655 -49.97 15.64 -1.42
CA THR A 655 -49.72 15.81 -2.85
C THR A 655 -48.25 16.17 -3.08
N ALA A 656 -47.75 15.93 -4.30
CA ALA A 656 -46.34 16.21 -4.66
C ALA A 656 -45.93 17.69 -4.45
N VAL A 657 -46.89 18.61 -4.52
CA VAL A 657 -46.73 20.04 -4.23
C VAL A 657 -47.78 20.44 -3.20
N CYS A 658 -47.41 21.16 -2.13
CA CYS A 658 -48.35 21.61 -1.11
C CYS A 658 -49.24 22.75 -1.63
N ALA A 659 -50.39 22.96 -0.99
CA ALA A 659 -51.36 24.00 -1.38
C ALA A 659 -50.74 25.42 -1.46
N GLU A 660 -49.81 25.76 -0.55
CA GLU A 660 -49.10 27.04 -0.60
C GLU A 660 -48.24 27.19 -1.85
N CYS A 661 -47.52 26.14 -2.25
CA CYS A 661 -46.71 26.16 -3.46
C CYS A 661 -47.58 26.11 -4.72
N THR A 662 -48.75 25.48 -4.66
CA THR A 662 -49.74 25.47 -5.75
C THR A 662 -50.39 26.85 -5.95
N SER A 663 -50.44 27.70 -4.91
CA SER A 663 -50.99 29.07 -5.00
C SER A 663 -50.19 29.98 -5.94
N LEU A 664 -48.91 29.65 -6.21
CA LEU A 664 -48.02 30.37 -7.12
C LEU A 664 -47.54 29.44 -8.25
N PRO A 665 -48.42 29.09 -9.20
CA PRO A 665 -48.15 28.04 -10.19
C PRO A 665 -46.96 28.36 -11.09
N GLN A 666 -46.76 29.63 -11.46
CA GLN A 666 -45.63 30.03 -12.32
C GLN A 666 -44.27 29.87 -11.63
N VAL A 667 -44.16 30.23 -10.34
CA VAL A 667 -42.93 30.11 -9.55
C VAL A 667 -42.63 28.64 -9.27
N ALA A 668 -43.66 27.88 -8.92
CA ALA A 668 -43.57 26.43 -8.73
C ALA A 668 -43.06 25.74 -10.00
N LEU A 669 -43.70 26.00 -11.15
CA LEU A 669 -43.33 25.43 -12.44
C LEU A 669 -41.90 25.80 -12.84
N CYS A 670 -41.55 27.09 -12.77
CA CYS A 670 -40.21 27.56 -13.11
C CYS A 670 -39.13 26.92 -12.23
N THR A 671 -39.37 26.81 -10.92
CA THR A 671 -38.43 26.17 -9.99
C THR A 671 -38.27 24.68 -10.28
N MET A 672 -39.36 23.99 -10.63
CA MET A 672 -39.36 22.57 -10.95
C MET A 672 -38.67 22.29 -12.28
N GLN A 673 -38.99 23.07 -13.33
CA GLN A 673 -38.32 23.01 -14.62
C GLN A 673 -36.83 23.32 -14.50
N ASN A 674 -36.44 24.30 -13.68
CA ASN A 674 -35.03 24.60 -13.42
C ASN A 674 -34.31 23.45 -12.70
N ARG A 675 -34.94 22.82 -11.70
CA ARG A 675 -34.38 21.64 -11.01
C ARG A 675 -34.24 20.46 -11.96
N ARG A 676 -35.27 20.15 -12.74
CA ARG A 676 -35.25 19.08 -13.76
C ARG A 676 -34.19 19.37 -14.82
N GLY A 677 -34.18 20.57 -15.40
CA GLY A 677 -33.21 21.00 -16.40
C GLY A 677 -31.77 21.03 -15.86
N ARG A 678 -31.56 21.20 -14.55
CA ARG A 678 -30.24 21.01 -13.92
C ARG A 678 -29.84 19.54 -13.91
N VAL A 679 -30.72 18.64 -13.44
CA VAL A 679 -30.45 17.20 -13.41
C VAL A 679 -30.22 16.64 -14.83
N GLU A 680 -31.01 17.07 -15.82
CA GLU A 680 -30.85 16.71 -17.23
C GLU A 680 -29.50 17.18 -17.79
N ARG A 681 -29.11 18.43 -17.54
CA ARG A 681 -27.80 18.96 -17.96
C ARG A 681 -26.65 18.22 -17.28
N ASP A 682 -26.77 17.92 -15.99
CA ASP A 682 -25.76 17.18 -15.23
C ASP A 682 -25.61 15.74 -15.75
N LEU A 683 -26.72 15.03 -15.99
CA LEU A 683 -26.72 13.69 -16.58
C LEU A 683 -26.13 13.72 -17.99
N ALA A 684 -26.54 14.66 -18.85
CA ALA A 684 -26.00 14.80 -20.19
C ALA A 684 -24.49 15.07 -20.18
N ARG A 685 -24.01 15.91 -19.25
CA ARG A 685 -22.57 16.19 -19.06
C ARG A 685 -21.82 14.92 -18.65
N LEU A 686 -22.31 14.18 -17.65
CA LEU A 686 -21.68 12.93 -17.18
C LEU A 686 -21.66 11.87 -18.28
N CYS A 687 -22.75 11.74 -19.05
CA CYS A 687 -22.82 10.85 -20.19
C CYS A 687 -21.80 11.24 -21.28
N ARG A 688 -21.62 12.52 -21.61
CA ARG A 688 -20.57 12.96 -22.55
C ARG A 688 -19.16 12.58 -22.08
N ILE A 689 -18.88 12.70 -20.78
CA ILE A 689 -17.62 12.23 -20.20
C ILE A 689 -17.48 10.72 -20.39
N CYS A 690 -18.51 9.94 -20.09
CA CYS A 690 -18.48 8.49 -20.32
C CYS A 690 -18.33 8.13 -21.82
N VAL A 691 -18.95 8.87 -22.73
CA VAL A 691 -18.79 8.68 -24.19
C VAL A 691 -17.35 8.93 -24.62
N SER A 692 -16.66 9.93 -24.05
CA SER A 692 -15.24 10.16 -24.37
C SER A 692 -14.33 9.00 -23.96
N CYS A 693 -14.72 8.23 -22.94
CA CYS A 693 -13.99 7.06 -22.45
C CYS A 693 -14.38 5.77 -23.20
N VAL A 694 -15.68 5.56 -23.42
CA VAL A 694 -16.24 4.33 -23.98
C VAL A 694 -16.30 4.34 -25.52
N GLY A 695 -16.34 5.53 -26.12
CA GLY A 695 -16.46 5.77 -27.57
C GLY A 695 -17.89 5.80 -28.11
N SER A 696 -18.90 5.35 -27.35
CA SER A 696 -20.30 5.36 -27.82
C SER A 696 -21.30 5.48 -26.67
N MET A 697 -22.37 6.26 -26.91
CA MET A 697 -23.47 6.48 -25.95
C MET A 697 -24.22 5.19 -25.61
N ARG A 698 -24.39 4.28 -26.58
CA ARG A 698 -25.12 3.01 -26.38
C ARG A 698 -24.46 2.08 -25.36
N LEU A 699 -23.16 2.24 -25.15
CA LEU A 699 -22.35 1.37 -24.30
C LEU A 699 -22.14 1.95 -22.90
N VAL A 700 -22.47 3.23 -22.68
CA VAL A 700 -22.24 3.94 -21.41
C VAL A 700 -22.96 3.27 -20.24
N THR A 701 -24.18 2.79 -20.46
CA THR A 701 -25.01 2.17 -19.43
C THR A 701 -24.46 0.82 -18.96
N GLY A 702 -23.68 0.14 -19.79
CA GLY A 702 -23.10 -1.18 -19.48
C GLY A 702 -21.81 -1.13 -18.65
N CYS A 703 -21.21 0.04 -18.45
CA CYS A 703 -19.92 0.16 -17.75
C CYS A 703 -20.09 0.06 -16.22
N ASP A 704 -19.32 -0.83 -15.57
CA ASP A 704 -19.41 -1.17 -14.14
C ASP A 704 -18.11 -0.88 -13.35
N ALA A 705 -17.25 0.02 -13.85
CA ALA A 705 -15.94 0.32 -13.26
C ALA A 705 -16.04 0.97 -11.86
N VAL A 706 -15.96 0.15 -10.81
CA VAL A 706 -16.12 0.52 -9.39
C VAL A 706 -15.10 1.58 -8.90
N ASP A 707 -13.93 1.66 -9.50
CA ASP A 707 -12.90 2.66 -9.18
C ASP A 707 -13.11 4.02 -9.89
N CYS A 708 -14.15 4.15 -10.71
CA CYS A 708 -14.47 5.38 -11.43
C CYS A 708 -15.47 6.24 -10.64
N PRO A 709 -15.12 7.47 -10.22
CA PRO A 709 -16.07 8.34 -9.51
C PRO A 709 -17.27 8.74 -10.37
N VAL A 710 -17.07 8.89 -11.68
CA VAL A 710 -18.11 9.27 -12.66
C VAL A 710 -19.22 8.21 -12.74
N LEU A 711 -18.91 6.93 -12.48
CA LEU A 711 -19.92 5.87 -12.44
C LEU A 711 -21.01 6.18 -11.41
N TYR A 712 -20.61 6.50 -10.19
CA TYR A 712 -21.54 6.75 -9.08
C TYR A 712 -22.34 8.04 -9.30
N ASP A 713 -21.69 9.11 -9.76
CA ASP A 713 -22.37 10.37 -10.05
C ASP A 713 -23.39 10.20 -11.19
N ARG A 714 -23.03 9.43 -12.23
CA ARG A 714 -23.92 9.15 -13.36
C ARG A 714 -25.14 8.35 -12.92
N VAL A 715 -24.95 7.27 -12.15
CA VAL A 715 -26.08 6.45 -11.67
C VAL A 715 -26.98 7.27 -10.75
N LYS A 716 -26.42 8.09 -9.85
CA LYS A 716 -27.19 9.00 -9.00
C LYS A 716 -27.99 10.02 -9.84
N ALA A 717 -27.36 10.66 -10.82
CA ALA A 717 -28.03 11.61 -11.70
C ALA A 717 -29.14 10.94 -12.55
N GLN A 718 -28.91 9.71 -13.00
CA GLN A 718 -29.88 8.92 -13.73
C GLN A 718 -31.10 8.57 -12.86
N GLN A 719 -30.89 8.11 -11.63
CA GLN A 719 -31.97 7.84 -10.69
C GLN A 719 -32.79 9.10 -10.36
N LEU A 720 -32.12 10.24 -10.16
CA LEU A 720 -32.79 11.52 -9.94
C LEU A 720 -33.61 11.96 -11.17
N TRP A 721 -33.09 11.73 -12.38
CA TRP A 721 -33.79 12.03 -13.62
C TRP A 721 -35.02 11.13 -13.81
N GLU A 722 -34.89 9.82 -13.58
CA GLU A 722 -35.99 8.86 -13.64
C GLU A 722 -37.07 9.18 -12.61
N ALA A 723 -36.68 9.50 -11.36
CA ALA A 723 -37.60 9.94 -10.32
C ALA A 723 -38.31 11.24 -10.73
N SER A 724 -37.60 12.21 -11.32
CA SER A 724 -38.21 13.45 -11.82
C SER A 724 -39.17 13.22 -12.99
N SER A 725 -39.00 12.14 -13.75
CA SER A 725 -39.84 11.84 -14.91
C SER A 725 -41.13 11.09 -14.53
N ARG A 726 -41.13 10.38 -13.40
CA ARG A 726 -42.26 9.59 -12.88
C ARG A 726 -43.24 10.39 -12.02
N ILE A 727 -42.87 11.59 -11.60
CA ILE A 727 -43.80 12.45 -10.88
C ILE A 727 -44.84 12.88 -11.90
N ASP A 728 -46.01 12.26 -11.82
CA ASP A 728 -47.19 12.72 -12.54
C ASP A 728 -47.48 14.11 -11.96
N TRP A 729 -47.17 15.14 -12.75
CA TRP A 729 -47.11 16.50 -12.25
C TRP A 729 -48.50 17.03 -11.89
N GLY A 730 -49.57 16.25 -12.07
CA GLY A 730 -50.92 16.51 -11.56
C GLY A 730 -51.52 17.82 -12.04
N VAL A 731 -50.95 18.35 -13.11
CA VAL A 731 -51.14 19.71 -13.54
C VAL A 731 -51.30 19.68 -15.05
N ASN A 732 -52.54 19.45 -15.48
CA ASN A 732 -53.00 19.84 -16.81
C ASN A 732 -53.01 21.38 -16.86
N PHE A 733 -51.86 22.00 -17.18
CA PHE A 733 -51.81 23.43 -17.55
C PHE A 733 -51.59 23.66 -19.04
N LEU A 734 -51.61 22.59 -19.85
CA LEU A 734 -51.51 22.70 -21.33
C LEU A 734 -52.86 22.87 -22.02
N GLU A 735 -53.96 23.02 -21.26
CA GLU A 735 -55.23 23.55 -21.79
C GLU A 735 -55.36 25.03 -21.42
N TRP A 736 -54.50 25.87 -22.00
CA TRP A 736 -54.73 27.32 -22.17
C TRP A 736 -54.12 27.76 -23.50
#